data_AF-A0AAW5E5T8-F1
#
_entry.id   AF-A0AAW5E5T8-F1
#
_cell.length_a   1.000
_cell.length_b   1.000
_cell.length_c   1.000
_cell.angle_alpha   90.00
_cell.angle_beta   90.00
_cell.angle_gamma   90.00
#
_symmetry.space_group_name_H-M   'P 1'
#
loop_
_entity.id
_entity.type
_entity.pdbx_description
1 polymer ?
#
loop_
_entity_poly.entity_id
_entity_poly.type
_entity_poly.pdbx_seq_one_letter_code
_entity_poly.pdbx_strand_id
1 'polypeptide(L)'
;MEDKSTIFALDIGTRSVVGIILEKTDSIYSIKDVMIREHKKRAMVDGQIHDVLAVSDVIQEIKTGLEEKHGKLSKVSVAAAGRALKTERSKSSIDITGKPLIQKEDIVHLELTAVQQAQFNLAEKFQIEKSYDYYCVGYSVIHYYLDNQEIGSLIDQTGNIASVEIISTFLPKVVVESLISALQRADLEMGALTLEPIAAINVLIPQSMRRLNVALVDIGAGTSDIAITDEGTVIAYGMVPVAGDEITEAISDQLLLDFPLAEKAKRELLINELISITDILGFETELPRIEIIEQISPAIDKLAISIRDEILELNQQKPPKAVMLIGGGSLTPELPKRLASLLGLPDNRVAIRGIDAIQQVLIPEDVLKGPELVTPIGIALASDQTPVHYVSVTVNNQTIRLFDMKILTVGDCLLAAGIKMNKLYGKPGIAMIVTVNNQNITIPGEHGQPPTLIKNGIPCSLTDEIYGGDDLFVSKGEDGTQAALKIKDLIDEIPTKLIRLNGHSYYVNASILQNNVHVDGESPVQDHDNIQFHYPSTIEKALETLKQASLLKKLLPFKVQLNNKMIEVKEFSRRFYKNGKEIPLSTPFAHNDHFEIKNGEEPSVKRFAEIQKITLQQTIPVFFDQEKITLSKPLHEFVRNGSILSEDDFINEADHLQLVKKEVDPFIFQDLFRFIDIQPPSSSAGRFALLKNNEECTFHDPIAPGDHLNIIWPDNS
;
A
#
# COMPACT_ATOMS: atom_id res chain seq x y z
N MET A 1 2.59 58.11 19.49
CA MET A 1 2.20 57.28 20.64
C MET A 1 3.03 56.02 20.51
N GLU A 2 3.96 55.79 21.42
CA GLU A 2 4.70 54.52 21.48
C GLU A 2 3.69 53.37 21.63
N ASP A 3 3.86 52.33 20.83
CA ASP A 3 2.98 51.18 20.79
C ASP A 3 3.23 50.33 22.05
N LYS A 4 2.53 50.64 23.14
CA LYS A 4 2.64 49.92 24.41
C LYS A 4 1.89 48.60 24.29
N SER A 5 2.62 47.48 24.35
CA SER A 5 2.01 46.15 24.48
C SER A 5 1.88 45.78 25.96
N THR A 6 0.66 45.47 26.38
CA THR A 6 0.36 44.91 27.70
C THR A 6 0.45 43.39 27.62
N ILE A 7 1.24 42.79 28.51
CA ILE A 7 1.42 41.35 28.61
C ILE A 7 0.78 40.89 29.92
N PHE A 8 -0.17 39.96 29.82
CA PHE A 8 -0.74 39.26 30.96
C PHE A 8 -0.16 37.85 31.03
N ALA A 9 0.39 37.49 32.18
CA ALA A 9 0.86 36.14 32.44
C ALA A 9 0.27 35.57 33.73
N LEU A 10 0.08 34.25 33.74
CA LEU A 10 -0.29 33.48 34.91
C LEU A 10 0.76 32.40 35.17
N ASP A 11 1.22 32.36 36.41
CA ASP A 11 1.91 31.21 36.97
C ASP A 11 0.88 30.40 37.78
N ILE A 12 0.59 29.18 37.34
CA ILE A 12 -0.44 28.32 37.94
C ILE A 12 0.26 27.28 38.82
N GLY A 13 0.73 27.73 39.97
CA GLY A 13 1.43 26.89 40.94
C GLY A 13 0.50 25.93 41.70
N THR A 14 1.11 24.97 42.40
CA THR A 14 0.37 23.95 43.17
C THR A 14 -0.41 24.52 44.35
N ARG A 15 0.09 25.62 44.93
CA ARG A 15 -0.50 26.31 46.09
C ARG A 15 -1.30 27.55 45.72
N SER A 16 -0.77 28.33 44.79
CA SER A 16 -1.30 29.63 44.42
C SER A 16 -1.16 29.88 42.94
N VAL A 17 -2.05 30.70 42.41
CA VAL A 17 -1.93 31.28 41.08
C VAL A 17 -1.43 32.71 41.23
N VAL A 18 -0.42 33.09 40.46
CA VAL A 18 0.13 34.45 40.40
C VAL A 18 -0.19 35.04 39.04
N GLY A 19 -0.94 36.15 39.01
CA GLY A 19 -1.16 36.95 37.82
C GLY A 19 -0.31 38.19 37.81
N ILE A 20 0.36 38.46 36.69
CA ILE A 20 1.22 39.63 36.50
C ILE A 20 0.88 40.37 35.22
N ILE A 21 0.88 41.70 35.30
CA ILE A 21 0.75 42.60 34.16
C ILE A 21 2.09 43.29 33.94
N LEU A 22 2.67 43.11 32.76
CA LEU A 22 3.85 43.86 32.31
C LEU A 22 3.45 44.82 31.18
N GLU A 23 4.04 46.02 31.18
CA GLU A 23 4.11 46.87 29.99
C GLU A 23 5.51 46.79 29.39
N LYS A 24 5.57 46.57 28.08
CA LYS A 24 6.81 46.69 27.32
C LYS A 24 6.95 48.09 26.72
N THR A 25 8.15 48.65 26.82
CA THR A 25 8.55 49.85 26.08
C THR A 25 9.94 49.59 25.51
N ASP A 26 10.04 49.52 24.18
CA ASP A 26 11.22 49.04 23.44
C ASP A 26 11.68 47.63 23.88
N SER A 27 12.77 47.56 24.66
CA SER A 27 13.38 46.33 25.18
C SER A 27 13.34 46.25 26.71
N ILE A 28 12.65 47.18 27.36
CA ILE A 28 12.54 47.24 28.82
C ILE A 28 11.10 46.92 29.21
N TYR A 29 10.95 46.06 30.21
CA TYR A 29 9.66 45.68 30.76
C TYR A 29 9.44 46.40 32.09
N SER A 30 8.20 46.78 32.38
CA SER A 30 7.83 47.35 33.69
C SER A 30 6.67 46.57 34.30
N ILE A 31 6.83 46.17 35.56
CA ILE A 31 5.75 45.53 36.32
C ILE A 31 4.69 46.59 36.62
N LYS A 32 3.44 46.33 36.24
CA LYS A 32 2.30 47.23 36.52
C LYS A 32 1.43 46.76 37.68
N ASP A 33 1.23 45.47 37.79
CA ASP A 33 0.42 44.89 38.85
C ASP A 33 0.74 43.41 39.03
N VAL A 34 0.56 42.95 40.25
CA VAL A 34 0.74 41.55 40.64
C VAL A 34 -0.42 41.19 41.57
N MET A 35 -1.11 40.09 41.25
CA MET A 35 -2.16 39.55 42.11
C MET A 35 -1.90 38.08 42.37
N ILE A 36 -1.90 37.70 43.66
CA ILE A 36 -1.71 36.32 44.09
C ILE A 36 -3.00 35.83 44.73
N ARG A 37 -3.42 34.60 44.39
CA ARG A 37 -4.54 33.92 45.03
C ARG A 37 -4.17 32.47 45.32
N GLU A 38 -4.38 32.03 46.56
CA GLU A 38 -4.17 30.64 46.97
C GLU A 38 -5.39 29.78 46.58
N HIS A 39 -5.15 28.51 46.24
CA HIS A 39 -6.23 27.58 45.97
C HIS A 39 -7.01 27.28 47.26
N LYS A 40 -8.35 27.29 47.19
CA LYS A 40 -9.23 26.98 48.35
C LYS A 40 -9.15 25.51 48.79
N LYS A 41 -8.67 24.63 47.90
CA LYS A 41 -8.47 23.19 48.10
C LYS A 41 -7.29 22.72 47.24
N ARG A 42 -6.79 21.52 47.48
CA ARG A 42 -5.71 20.91 46.67
C ARG A 42 -6.22 20.56 45.26
N ALA A 43 -6.22 21.54 44.36
CA ALA A 43 -6.68 21.45 42.97
C ALA A 43 -5.56 21.04 42.00
N MET A 44 -4.31 21.19 42.44
CA MET A 44 -3.09 20.88 41.72
C MET A 44 -2.27 19.85 42.50
N VAL A 45 -1.68 18.88 41.81
CA VAL A 45 -0.80 17.85 42.41
C VAL A 45 0.38 17.62 41.47
N ASP A 46 1.61 17.64 42.00
CA ASP A 46 2.86 17.43 41.24
C ASP A 46 2.95 18.27 39.93
N GLY A 47 2.47 19.52 39.98
CA GLY A 47 2.43 20.45 38.84
C GLY A 47 1.27 20.23 37.85
N GLN A 48 0.36 19.29 38.10
CA GLN A 48 -0.76 18.97 37.21
C GLN A 48 -2.11 19.40 37.79
N ILE A 49 -3.01 19.87 36.92
CA ILE A 49 -4.39 20.20 37.27
C ILE A 49 -5.19 18.90 37.47
N HIS A 50 -5.64 18.67 38.70
CA HIS A 50 -6.55 17.57 39.04
C HIS A 50 -8.01 18.03 39.08
N ASP A 51 -8.25 19.31 39.39
CA ASP A 51 -9.59 19.91 39.42
C ASP A 51 -9.62 21.20 38.59
N VAL A 52 -10.04 21.06 37.33
CA VAL A 52 -10.13 22.16 36.36
C VAL A 52 -11.10 23.27 36.83
N LEU A 53 -12.18 22.91 37.53
CA LEU A 53 -13.15 23.90 38.01
C LEU A 53 -12.52 24.80 39.06
N ALA A 54 -11.86 24.19 40.04
CA ALA A 54 -11.25 24.92 41.14
C ALA A 54 -10.12 25.85 40.67
N VAL A 55 -9.29 25.40 39.73
CA VAL A 55 -8.23 26.24 39.14
C VAL A 55 -8.84 27.38 38.32
N SER A 56 -9.87 27.10 37.52
CA SER A 56 -10.58 28.11 36.73
C SER A 56 -11.20 29.20 37.60
N ASP A 57 -11.77 28.86 38.77
CA ASP A 57 -12.36 29.83 39.69
C ASP A 57 -11.29 30.81 40.19
N VAL A 58 -10.11 30.32 40.55
CA VAL A 58 -8.99 31.15 41.02
C VAL A 58 -8.46 32.06 39.89
N ILE A 59 -8.33 31.51 38.68
CA ILE A 59 -7.93 32.29 37.50
C ILE A 59 -8.95 33.40 37.21
N GLN A 60 -10.25 33.11 37.33
CA GLN A 60 -11.31 34.09 37.11
C GLN A 60 -11.27 35.21 38.17
N GLU A 61 -10.99 34.87 39.44
CA GLU A 61 -10.82 35.86 40.51
C GLU A 61 -9.64 36.82 40.20
N ILE A 62 -8.50 36.28 39.78
CA ILE A 62 -7.32 37.06 39.38
C ILE A 62 -7.62 37.94 38.17
N LYS A 63 -8.20 37.35 37.12
CA LYS A 63 -8.58 38.06 35.89
C LYS A 63 -9.48 39.24 36.21
N THR A 64 -10.57 39.00 36.94
CA THR A 64 -11.56 40.04 37.28
C THR A 64 -10.90 41.19 38.05
N GLY A 65 -10.07 40.87 39.05
CA GLY A 65 -9.37 41.89 39.85
C GLY A 65 -8.33 42.70 39.06
N LEU A 66 -7.69 42.10 38.05
CA LEU A 66 -6.77 42.83 37.16
C LEU A 66 -7.53 43.62 36.08
N GLU A 67 -8.64 43.09 35.55
CA GLU A 67 -9.47 43.76 34.53
C GLU A 67 -10.12 45.05 35.07
N GLU A 68 -10.48 45.08 36.35
CA GLU A 68 -10.99 46.28 37.03
C GLU A 68 -10.03 47.48 36.94
N LYS A 69 -8.72 47.22 36.88
CA LYS A 69 -7.67 48.26 36.85
C LYS A 69 -7.08 48.49 35.47
N HIS A 70 -6.94 47.44 34.66
CA HIS A 70 -6.16 47.46 33.41
C HIS A 70 -7.00 47.25 32.15
N GLY A 71 -8.31 47.04 32.29
CA GLY A 71 -9.22 46.75 31.16
C GLY A 71 -9.24 45.28 30.77
N LYS A 72 -10.01 44.95 29.72
CA LYS A 72 -10.30 43.56 29.34
C LYS A 72 -9.05 42.76 28.98
N LEU A 73 -8.90 41.58 29.56
CA LEU A 73 -7.84 40.62 29.31
C LEU A 73 -8.41 39.42 28.55
N SER A 74 -7.96 39.23 27.30
CA SER A 74 -8.43 38.13 26.45
C SER A 74 -7.39 37.05 26.19
N LYS A 75 -6.11 37.41 26.25
CA LYS A 75 -4.97 36.51 26.02
C LYS A 75 -4.07 36.46 27.25
N VAL A 76 -3.51 35.28 27.51
CA VAL A 76 -2.62 35.07 28.66
C VAL A 76 -1.47 34.16 28.30
N SER A 77 -0.30 34.47 28.86
CA SER A 77 0.89 33.60 28.79
C SER A 77 0.95 32.75 30.04
N VAL A 78 1.17 31.45 29.89
CA VAL A 78 1.25 30.53 31.04
C VAL A 78 2.48 29.64 30.94
N ALA A 79 2.91 29.11 32.08
CA ALA A 79 3.81 27.97 32.08
C ALA A 79 3.10 26.71 32.53
N ALA A 80 3.63 25.58 32.10
CA ALA A 80 3.36 24.29 32.70
C ALA A 80 4.53 23.87 33.60
N ALA A 81 4.19 23.37 34.78
CA ALA A 81 5.05 22.50 35.58
C ALA A 81 4.67 21.03 35.31
N GLY A 82 5.59 20.10 35.60
CA GLY A 82 5.15 18.75 35.93
C GLY A 82 6.19 17.65 35.87
N ARG A 83 6.00 16.63 36.72
CA ARG A 83 6.81 15.40 36.84
C ARG A 83 6.88 14.60 35.53
N ALA A 84 5.92 14.81 34.65
CA ALA A 84 5.81 14.10 33.38
C ALA A 84 6.61 14.75 32.24
N LEU A 85 7.39 15.79 32.55
CA LEU A 85 8.34 16.39 31.62
C LEU A 85 9.35 15.35 31.13
N LYS A 86 9.48 15.27 29.81
CA LYS A 86 10.49 14.44 29.15
C LYS A 86 11.35 15.33 28.27
N THR A 87 12.65 15.25 28.43
CA THR A 87 13.61 15.88 27.53
C THR A 87 14.19 14.84 26.58
N GLU A 88 14.41 15.23 25.33
CA GLU A 88 15.08 14.40 24.34
C GLU A 88 15.98 15.29 23.49
N ARG A 89 17.24 14.86 23.31
CA ARG A 89 18.18 15.53 22.41
C ARG A 89 18.05 14.96 21.02
N SER A 90 18.21 15.81 20.03
CA SER A 90 18.14 15.40 18.64
C SER A 90 19.05 16.25 17.78
N LYS A 91 19.63 15.62 16.76
CA LYS A 91 20.44 16.29 15.74
C LYS A 91 19.79 16.05 14.38
N SER A 92 19.57 17.12 13.65
CA SER A 92 19.13 17.08 12.26
C SER A 92 20.18 17.68 11.34
N SER A 93 20.21 17.28 10.08
CA SER A 93 21.14 17.77 9.07
C SER A 93 20.47 17.87 7.72
N ILE A 94 20.84 18.89 6.95
CA ILE A 94 20.39 19.11 5.58
C ILE A 94 21.60 19.33 4.66
N ASP A 95 21.50 18.78 3.45
CA ASP A 95 22.44 19.07 2.37
C ASP A 95 22.12 20.47 1.81
N ILE A 96 23.13 21.34 1.81
CA ILE A 96 23.09 22.73 1.30
C ILE A 96 24.04 22.93 0.11
N THR A 97 24.59 21.84 -0.45
CA THR A 97 25.53 21.88 -1.56
C THR A 97 24.89 22.55 -2.77
N GLY A 98 25.48 23.66 -3.22
CA GLY A 98 24.99 24.42 -4.38
C GLY A 98 23.64 25.11 -4.16
N LYS A 99 23.14 25.19 -2.93
CA LYS A 99 21.93 25.94 -2.59
C LYS A 99 22.24 27.43 -2.37
N PRO A 100 21.22 28.32 -2.46
CA PRO A 100 21.34 29.70 -2.03
C PRO A 100 21.78 29.82 -0.57
N LEU A 101 22.19 31.04 -0.17
CA LEU A 101 22.50 31.37 1.21
C LEU A 101 21.35 30.96 2.15
N ILE A 102 21.70 30.35 3.28
CA ILE A 102 20.74 29.90 4.28
C ILE A 102 19.99 31.10 4.85
N GLN A 103 18.67 31.09 4.72
CA GLN A 103 17.79 32.09 5.29
C GLN A 103 17.26 31.67 6.66
N LYS A 104 16.63 32.60 7.38
CA LYS A 104 16.09 32.32 8.72
C LYS A 104 15.06 31.20 8.70
N GLU A 105 14.25 31.14 7.65
CA GLU A 105 13.21 30.14 7.42
C GLU A 105 13.79 28.74 7.25
N ASP A 106 14.95 28.60 6.60
CA ASP A 106 15.67 27.33 6.44
C ASP A 106 16.17 26.79 7.78
N ILE A 107 16.66 27.68 8.65
CA ILE A 107 17.14 27.32 9.99
C ILE A 107 15.97 26.86 10.85
N VAL A 108 14.86 27.59 10.85
CA VAL A 108 13.65 27.20 11.57
C VAL A 108 13.16 25.83 11.08
N HIS A 109 13.14 25.59 9.76
CA HIS A 109 12.79 24.27 9.22
C HIS A 109 13.73 23.16 9.72
N LEU A 110 15.05 23.42 9.75
CA LEU A 110 16.06 22.49 10.26
C LEU A 110 15.88 22.19 11.75
N GLU A 111 15.65 23.21 12.57
CA GLU A 111 15.32 23.10 14.00
C GLU A 111 14.08 22.23 14.22
N LEU A 112 13.00 22.47 13.48
CA LEU A 112 11.76 21.72 13.61
C LEU A 112 11.88 20.28 13.16
N THR A 113 12.71 20.02 12.15
CA THR A 113 13.04 18.65 11.75
C THR A 113 13.71 17.91 12.91
N ALA A 114 14.61 18.58 13.65
CA ALA A 114 15.22 18.00 14.85
C ALA A 114 14.18 17.78 15.97
N VAL A 115 13.21 18.69 16.15
CA VAL A 115 12.10 18.52 17.12
C VAL A 115 11.23 17.30 16.79
N GLN A 116 10.88 17.12 15.52
CA GLN A 116 10.09 15.97 15.07
C GLN A 116 10.84 14.66 15.30
N GLN A 117 12.14 14.63 15.01
CA GLN A 117 12.97 13.47 15.30
C GLN A 117 13.07 13.21 16.82
N ALA A 118 13.17 14.24 17.65
CA ALA A 118 13.13 14.10 19.11
C ALA A 118 11.79 13.49 19.58
N GLN A 119 10.67 13.92 19.00
CA GLN A 119 9.35 13.37 19.32
C GLN A 119 9.24 11.89 18.95
N PHE A 120 9.77 11.51 17.78
CA PHE A 120 9.80 10.11 17.35
C PHE A 120 10.67 9.25 18.28
N ASN A 121 11.89 9.70 18.59
CA ASN A 121 12.80 9.00 19.50
C ASN A 121 12.17 8.80 20.89
N LEU A 122 11.48 9.81 21.40
CA LEU A 122 10.76 9.74 22.67
C LEU A 122 9.67 8.65 22.63
N ALA A 123 8.88 8.60 21.56
CA ALA A 123 7.82 7.62 21.41
C ALA A 123 8.35 6.18 21.38
N GLU A 124 9.46 5.93 20.67
CA GLU A 124 10.12 4.62 20.65
C GLU A 124 10.69 4.25 22.03
N LYS A 125 11.42 5.17 22.66
CA LYS A 125 12.11 4.95 23.95
C LYS A 125 11.16 4.58 25.07
N PHE A 126 9.97 5.18 25.09
CA PHE A 126 8.96 4.93 26.11
C PHE A 126 7.86 3.95 25.68
N GLN A 127 8.02 3.27 24.54
CA GLN A 127 7.05 2.31 23.98
C GLN A 127 5.62 2.87 23.92
N ILE A 128 5.51 4.16 23.61
CA ILE A 128 4.23 4.83 23.55
C ILE A 128 3.58 4.41 22.23
N GLU A 129 2.44 3.71 22.29
CA GLU A 129 1.73 3.22 21.10
C GLU A 129 1.38 4.34 20.10
N LYS A 130 1.35 5.59 20.57
CA LYS A 130 0.98 6.80 19.84
C LYS A 130 1.98 7.92 20.12
N SER A 131 2.82 8.26 19.14
CA SER A 131 3.83 9.33 19.26
C SER A 131 3.27 10.72 19.58
N TYR A 132 1.95 10.92 19.43
CA TYR A 132 1.23 12.18 19.65
C TYR A 132 0.62 12.31 21.05
N ASP A 133 0.84 11.35 21.96
CA ASP A 133 0.37 11.46 23.35
C ASP A 133 1.17 12.48 24.17
N TYR A 134 2.30 12.94 23.63
CA TYR A 134 3.13 14.00 24.19
C TYR A 134 3.23 15.18 23.23
N TYR A 135 3.12 16.37 23.80
CA TYR A 135 3.26 17.65 23.14
C TYR A 135 4.64 18.23 23.38
N CYS A 136 5.33 18.67 22.33
CA CYS A 136 6.51 19.51 22.48
C CYS A 136 6.05 20.88 22.99
N VAL A 137 6.55 21.28 24.15
CA VAL A 137 6.17 22.55 24.80
C VAL A 137 7.30 23.57 24.79
N GLY A 138 8.47 23.17 24.29
CA GLY A 138 9.61 24.05 24.11
C GLY A 138 10.84 23.27 23.63
N TYR A 139 11.74 23.97 22.97
CA TYR A 139 13.07 23.44 22.64
C TYR A 139 14.11 24.55 22.76
N SER A 140 15.37 24.17 22.85
CA SER A 140 16.51 25.08 22.82
C SER A 140 17.59 24.52 21.91
N VAL A 141 18.19 25.39 21.11
CA VAL A 141 19.34 25.03 20.30
C VAL A 141 20.55 24.87 21.20
N ILE A 142 21.20 23.72 21.09
CA ILE A 142 22.47 23.44 21.75
C ILE A 142 23.58 24.03 20.89
N HIS A 143 23.70 23.54 19.65
CA HIS A 143 24.74 23.98 18.70
C HIS A 143 24.21 23.96 17.26
N TYR A 144 24.70 24.89 16.43
CA TYR A 144 24.67 24.74 14.98
C TYR A 144 26.00 24.22 14.47
N TYR A 145 25.95 23.48 13.37
CA TYR A 145 27.15 23.00 12.69
C TYR A 145 27.08 23.30 11.20
N LEU A 146 28.20 23.75 10.64
CA LEU A 146 28.43 23.87 9.20
C LEU A 146 29.59 22.94 8.83
N ASP A 147 29.35 21.96 7.95
CA ASP A 147 30.33 20.95 7.56
C ASP A 147 31.01 20.26 8.78
N ASN A 148 30.20 19.93 9.79
CA ASN A 148 30.59 19.36 11.09
C ASN A 148 31.44 20.27 12.00
N GLN A 149 31.60 21.55 11.68
CA GLN A 149 32.22 22.54 12.57
C GLN A 149 31.15 23.36 13.28
N GLU A 150 31.29 23.53 14.60
CA GLU A 150 30.37 24.34 15.40
C GLU A 150 30.41 25.81 14.97
N ILE A 151 29.24 26.43 14.82
CA ILE A 151 29.09 27.83 14.46
C ILE A 151 27.95 28.48 15.26
N GLY A 152 28.06 29.78 15.54
CA GLY A 152 27.03 30.50 16.30
C GLY A 152 25.74 30.79 15.52
N SER A 153 25.80 30.86 14.19
CA SER A 153 24.64 31.09 13.33
C SER A 153 24.88 30.52 11.93
N LEU A 154 23.83 29.95 11.34
CA LEU A 154 23.83 29.46 9.96
C LEU A 154 23.40 30.53 8.95
N ILE A 155 22.87 31.67 9.39
CA ILE A 155 22.35 32.72 8.50
C ILE A 155 23.49 33.21 7.59
N ASP A 156 23.19 33.30 6.29
CA ASP A 156 24.11 33.75 5.25
C ASP A 156 25.41 32.91 5.14
N GLN A 157 25.39 31.66 5.63
CA GLN A 157 26.50 30.73 5.46
C GLN A 157 26.34 29.86 4.21
N THR A 158 27.47 29.38 3.67
CA THR A 158 27.54 28.42 2.56
C THR A 158 28.41 27.24 2.95
N GLY A 159 28.04 26.03 2.55
CA GLY A 159 28.81 24.81 2.79
C GLY A 159 28.20 23.63 2.05
N ASN A 160 28.47 22.42 2.51
CA ASN A 160 27.84 21.22 1.98
C ASN A 160 26.73 20.71 2.91
N ILE A 161 26.93 20.77 4.23
CA ILE A 161 25.97 20.28 5.22
C ILE A 161 25.76 21.33 6.32
N ALA A 162 24.50 21.66 6.57
CA ALA A 162 24.09 22.39 7.77
C ALA A 162 23.41 21.43 8.74
N SER A 163 23.76 21.51 10.03
CA SER A 163 23.16 20.71 11.09
C SER A 163 22.76 21.56 12.27
N VAL A 164 21.76 21.11 13.00
CA VAL A 164 21.38 21.66 14.31
C VAL A 164 21.26 20.53 15.31
N GLU A 165 21.74 20.78 16.51
CA GLU A 165 21.50 19.95 17.68
C GLU A 165 20.64 20.72 18.66
N ILE A 166 19.54 20.12 19.11
CA ILE A 166 18.58 20.73 20.02
C ILE A 166 18.32 19.83 21.22
N ILE A 167 17.80 20.44 22.29
CA ILE A 167 17.10 19.76 23.35
C ILE A 167 15.62 20.14 23.27
N SER A 168 14.75 19.15 23.09
CA SER A 168 13.30 19.34 23.07
C SER A 168 12.67 18.81 24.35
N THR A 169 11.65 19.51 24.81
CA THR A 169 10.93 19.15 26.03
C THR A 169 9.47 18.87 25.74
N PHE A 170 8.96 17.79 26.33
CA PHE A 170 7.66 17.22 26.04
C PHE A 170 6.83 17.05 27.31
N LEU A 171 5.53 17.35 27.21
CA LEU A 171 4.54 17.12 28.26
C LEU A 171 3.41 16.22 27.76
N PRO A 172 2.80 15.38 28.62
CA PRO A 172 1.63 14.61 28.23
C PRO A 172 0.49 15.52 27.79
N LYS A 173 -0.24 15.08 26.76
CA LYS A 173 -1.38 15.80 26.19
C LYS A 173 -2.41 16.22 27.25
N VAL A 174 -2.71 15.33 28.22
CA VAL A 174 -3.66 15.59 29.30
C VAL A 174 -3.29 16.81 30.16
N VAL A 175 -1.99 17.07 30.38
CA VAL A 175 -1.52 18.20 31.20
C VAL A 175 -1.84 19.52 30.50
N VAL A 176 -1.51 19.60 29.20
CA VAL A 176 -1.76 20.78 28.38
C VAL A 176 -3.25 21.01 28.15
N GLU A 177 -4.03 19.95 27.91
CA GLU A 177 -5.48 20.05 27.72
C GLU A 177 -6.20 20.53 28.98
N SER A 178 -5.77 20.12 30.17
CA SER A 178 -6.32 20.60 31.44
C SER A 178 -6.02 22.09 31.65
N LEU A 179 -4.81 22.56 31.30
CA LEU A 179 -4.45 23.99 31.35
C LEU A 179 -5.33 24.81 30.42
N ILE A 180 -5.47 24.38 29.16
CA ILE A 180 -6.35 25.03 28.17
C ILE A 180 -7.79 25.07 28.69
N SER A 181 -8.28 23.96 29.25
CA SER A 181 -9.65 23.88 29.77
C SER A 181 -9.88 24.85 30.93
N ALA A 182 -8.92 25.00 31.84
CA ALA A 182 -9.01 25.95 32.95
C ALA A 182 -9.02 27.41 32.45
N LEU A 183 -8.19 27.74 31.46
CA LEU A 183 -8.15 29.07 30.84
C LEU A 183 -9.43 29.40 30.07
N GLN A 184 -9.92 28.49 29.24
CA GLN A 184 -11.14 28.68 28.45
C GLN A 184 -12.35 28.94 29.33
N ARG A 185 -12.45 28.25 30.46
CA ARG A 185 -13.52 28.47 31.44
C ARG A 185 -13.44 29.83 32.15
N ALA A 186 -12.27 30.43 32.20
CA ALA A 186 -12.05 31.79 32.67
C ALA A 186 -12.12 32.84 31.53
N ASP A 187 -12.65 32.46 30.36
CA ASP A 187 -12.72 33.28 29.14
C ASP A 187 -11.35 33.87 28.74
N LEU A 188 -10.28 33.07 28.84
CA LEU A 188 -8.92 33.41 28.42
C LEU A 188 -8.44 32.48 27.30
N GLU A 189 -7.84 33.08 26.29
CA GLU A 189 -7.11 32.37 25.24
C GLU A 189 -5.63 32.23 25.65
N MET A 190 -5.09 31.03 25.50
CA MET A 190 -3.66 30.77 25.72
C MET A 190 -2.86 31.43 24.59
N GLY A 191 -2.19 32.54 24.87
CA GLY A 191 -1.36 33.26 23.90
C GLY A 191 0.01 32.61 23.70
N ALA A 192 0.62 32.16 24.79
CA ALA A 192 1.89 31.45 24.80
C ALA A 192 1.91 30.40 25.93
N LEU A 193 2.59 29.28 25.67
CA LEU A 193 2.94 28.27 26.66
C LEU A 193 4.46 28.16 26.76
N THR A 194 4.98 28.17 27.98
CA THR A 194 6.37 27.85 28.26
C THR A 194 6.47 26.84 29.40
N LEU A 195 7.69 26.54 29.84
CA LEU A 195 7.96 25.76 31.05
C LEU A 195 8.53 26.68 32.11
N GLU A 196 8.15 26.48 33.37
CA GLU A 196 8.68 27.24 34.51
C GLU A 196 10.23 27.28 34.53
N PRO A 197 10.97 26.17 34.40
CA PRO A 197 12.43 26.21 34.36
C PRO A 197 13.00 26.93 33.12
N ILE A 198 12.27 26.98 32.00
CA ILE A 198 12.66 27.73 30.80
C ILE A 198 12.45 29.24 31.01
N ALA A 199 11.28 29.60 31.51
CA ALA A 199 10.93 30.97 31.86
C ALA A 199 11.95 31.56 32.83
N ALA A 200 12.23 30.87 33.93
CA ALA A 200 13.14 31.36 34.95
C ALA A 200 14.59 31.48 34.47
N ILE A 201 15.10 30.48 33.73
CA ILE A 201 16.50 30.51 33.28
C ILE A 201 16.77 31.59 32.23
N ASN A 202 15.80 31.89 31.37
CA ASN A 202 15.93 32.94 30.37
C ASN A 202 16.08 34.33 30.97
N VAL A 203 15.50 34.54 32.15
CA VAL A 203 15.54 35.83 32.84
C VAL A 203 16.77 35.98 33.74
N LEU A 204 17.17 34.91 34.43
CA LEU A 204 18.28 34.99 35.40
C LEU A 204 19.65 34.62 34.83
N ILE A 205 19.72 33.74 33.85
CA ILE A 205 20.99 33.24 33.28
C ILE A 205 21.06 33.62 31.79
N PRO A 206 21.54 34.83 31.46
CA PRO A 206 21.68 35.27 30.07
C PRO A 206 22.66 34.36 29.32
N GLN A 207 22.52 34.26 27.99
CA GLN A 207 23.34 33.37 27.14
C GLN A 207 24.84 33.48 27.41
N SER A 208 25.36 34.70 27.65
CA SER A 208 26.77 34.93 27.95
C SER A 208 27.29 34.22 29.21
N MET A 209 26.40 33.89 30.15
CA MET A 209 26.71 33.14 31.38
C MET A 209 26.54 31.62 31.22
N ARG A 210 25.79 31.14 30.23
CA ARG A 210 25.48 29.70 30.04
C ARG A 210 26.70 28.84 29.72
N ARG A 211 27.85 29.44 29.42
CA ARG A 211 29.16 28.76 29.35
C ARG A 211 29.63 28.18 30.68
N LEU A 212 29.04 28.63 31.78
CA LEU A 212 29.33 28.13 33.12
C LEU A 212 28.37 27.00 33.44
N ASN A 213 28.90 25.91 34.00
CA ASN A 213 28.06 24.84 34.51
C ASN A 213 27.28 25.30 35.76
N VAL A 214 26.05 25.76 35.59
CA VAL A 214 25.20 26.33 36.68
C VAL A 214 23.87 25.62 36.70
N ALA A 215 23.43 25.23 37.89
CA ALA A 215 22.08 24.72 38.13
C ALA A 215 21.16 25.85 38.61
N LEU A 216 20.04 26.04 37.95
CA LEU A 216 18.91 26.82 38.46
C LEU A 216 17.92 25.85 39.08
N VAL A 217 17.44 26.14 40.29
CA VAL A 217 16.42 25.35 40.98
C VAL A 217 15.30 26.28 41.42
N ASP A 218 14.12 26.13 40.84
CA ASP A 218 12.89 26.80 41.24
C ASP A 218 12.11 25.93 42.22
N ILE A 219 12.11 26.31 43.49
CA ILE A 219 11.50 25.53 44.56
C ILE A 219 10.15 26.18 44.87
N GLY A 220 9.10 25.60 44.30
CA GLY A 220 7.71 26.00 44.52
C GLY A 220 7.14 25.44 45.82
N ALA A 221 5.81 25.31 45.85
CA ALA A 221 5.12 24.67 46.97
C ALA A 221 5.16 23.14 46.84
N GLY A 222 4.77 22.56 45.70
CA GLY A 222 4.71 21.10 45.53
C GLY A 222 5.84 20.49 44.67
N THR A 223 6.56 21.29 43.89
CA THR A 223 7.59 20.83 42.96
C THR A 223 8.84 21.70 43.02
N SER A 224 9.98 21.08 42.74
CA SER A 224 11.25 21.78 42.53
C SER A 224 11.74 21.55 41.10
N ASP A 225 11.66 22.58 40.26
CA ASP A 225 12.01 22.54 38.84
C ASP A 225 13.49 22.91 38.63
N ILE A 226 14.19 22.13 37.82
CA ILE A 226 15.65 22.23 37.66
C ILE A 226 16.02 22.46 36.20
N ALA A 227 16.94 23.39 35.97
CA ALA A 227 17.57 23.60 34.67
C ALA A 227 19.09 23.70 34.82
N ILE A 228 19.83 22.99 33.97
CA ILE A 228 21.29 22.97 33.99
C ILE A 228 21.81 23.64 32.72
N THR A 229 22.71 24.60 32.90
CA THR A 229 23.48 25.20 31.80
C THR A 229 24.89 24.63 31.77
N ASP A 230 25.46 24.46 30.59
CA ASP A 230 26.89 24.25 30.36
C ASP A 230 27.20 24.57 28.89
N GLU A 231 28.47 24.79 28.55
CA GLU A 231 28.93 24.92 27.16
C GLU A 231 28.20 25.98 26.30
N GLY A 232 27.56 26.98 26.93
CA GLY A 232 26.92 28.10 26.24
C GLY A 232 25.42 27.94 26.04
N THR A 233 24.84 26.82 26.45
CA THR A 233 23.41 26.52 26.30
C THR A 233 22.81 25.83 27.53
N VAL A 234 21.51 25.54 27.48
CA VAL A 234 20.84 24.71 28.48
C VAL A 234 20.97 23.26 28.07
N ILE A 235 21.54 22.43 28.93
CA ILE A 235 21.89 21.04 28.61
C ILE A 235 20.88 20.03 29.17
N ALA A 236 20.07 20.42 30.15
CA ALA A 236 19.08 19.56 30.77
C ALA A 236 17.99 20.35 31.50
N TYR A 237 16.78 19.79 31.52
CA TYR A 237 15.65 20.19 32.35
C TYR A 237 15.13 18.97 33.11
N GLY A 238 14.70 19.15 34.35
CA GLY A 238 14.08 18.10 35.16
C GLY A 238 13.32 18.68 36.34
N MET A 239 12.80 17.79 37.19
CA MET A 239 11.94 18.16 38.32
C MET A 239 12.02 17.12 39.43
N VAL A 240 11.94 17.60 40.67
CA VAL A 240 11.66 16.78 41.86
C VAL A 240 10.25 17.04 42.39
N PRO A 241 9.42 16.01 42.67
CA PRO A 241 8.10 16.15 43.30
C PRO A 241 8.23 16.29 44.82
N VAL A 242 9.11 17.17 45.28
CA VAL A 242 9.39 17.50 46.68
C VAL A 242 9.79 18.97 46.73
N ALA A 243 9.14 19.77 47.55
CA ALA A 243 9.38 21.20 47.68
C ALA A 243 8.93 21.76 49.05
N GLY A 244 8.29 22.93 49.06
CA GLY A 244 7.91 23.62 50.29
C GLY A 244 6.75 23.01 51.07
N ASP A 245 5.88 22.22 50.44
CA ASP A 245 4.72 21.57 51.06
C ASP A 245 5.20 20.49 52.04
N GLU A 246 6.26 19.74 51.73
CA GLU A 246 6.85 18.76 52.65
C GLU A 246 7.39 19.39 53.92
N ILE A 247 7.89 20.63 53.84
CA ILE A 247 8.32 21.38 55.02
C ILE A 247 7.11 21.79 55.85
N THR A 248 6.02 22.21 55.20
CA THR A 248 4.77 22.56 55.88
C THR A 248 4.12 21.33 56.52
N GLU A 249 4.09 20.19 55.84
CA GLU A 249 3.61 18.92 56.40
C GLU A 249 4.44 18.50 57.61
N ALA A 250 5.78 18.63 57.55
CA ALA A 250 6.63 18.34 58.70
C ALA A 250 6.33 19.27 59.90
N ILE A 251 6.09 20.56 59.68
CA ILE A 251 5.68 21.49 60.73
C ILE A 251 4.30 21.10 61.30
N SER A 252 3.36 20.77 60.42
CA SER A 252 2.00 20.35 60.79
C SER A 252 2.04 19.10 61.68
N ASP A 253 2.83 18.09 61.31
CA ASP A 253 2.96 16.83 62.05
C ASP A 253 3.67 17.02 63.41
N GLN A 254 4.76 17.79 63.45
CA GLN A 254 5.53 17.98 64.68
C GLN A 254 4.83 18.89 65.69
N LEU A 255 4.16 19.94 65.20
CA LEU A 255 3.52 20.95 66.05
C LEU A 255 2.00 20.77 66.20
N LEU A 256 1.44 19.70 65.61
CA LEU A 256 0.01 19.40 65.59
C LEU A 256 -0.84 20.59 65.10
N LEU A 257 -0.37 21.25 64.05
CA LEU A 257 -1.06 22.38 63.42
C LEU A 257 -1.88 21.91 62.22
N ASP A 258 -2.98 22.59 61.93
CA ASP A 258 -3.58 22.45 60.61
C ASP A 258 -2.63 23.02 59.53
N PHE A 259 -2.85 22.65 58.27
CA PHE A 259 -1.95 23.04 57.19
C PHE A 259 -1.81 24.57 57.05
N PRO A 260 -2.88 25.39 57.06
CA PRO A 260 -2.75 26.84 56.96
C PRO A 260 -1.95 27.47 58.09
N LEU A 261 -2.12 27.02 59.34
CA LEU A 261 -1.34 27.51 60.46
C LEU A 261 0.13 27.04 60.38
N ALA A 262 0.38 25.81 59.93
CA ALA A 262 1.73 25.32 59.69
C ALA A 262 2.45 26.13 58.60
N GLU A 263 1.76 26.49 57.51
CA GLU A 263 2.32 27.34 56.45
C GLU A 263 2.65 28.74 56.97
N LYS A 264 1.76 29.31 57.80
CA LYS A 264 2.01 30.59 58.46
C LYS A 264 3.25 30.51 59.37
N ALA A 265 3.33 29.49 60.21
CA ALA A 265 4.49 29.24 61.08
C ALA A 265 5.78 29.09 60.26
N LYS A 266 5.75 28.34 59.14
CA LYS A 266 6.88 28.20 58.22
C LYS A 266 7.40 29.55 57.72
N ARG A 267 6.50 30.44 57.30
CA ARG A 267 6.86 31.80 56.82
C ARG A 267 7.43 32.66 57.95
N GLU A 268 6.90 32.53 59.17
CA GLU A 268 7.39 33.27 60.35
C GLU A 268 8.82 32.86 60.76
N LEU A 269 9.26 31.62 60.49
CA LEU A 269 10.66 31.17 60.71
C LEU A 269 11.71 31.98 59.95
N LEU A 270 11.32 32.80 58.97
CA LEU A 270 12.24 33.66 58.21
C LEU A 270 12.57 34.96 58.95
N ILE A 271 11.65 35.45 59.76
CA ILE A 271 11.67 36.83 60.30
C ILE A 271 11.74 36.80 61.82
N ASN A 272 11.04 35.87 62.46
CA ASN A 272 10.85 35.83 63.90
C ASN A 272 11.77 34.79 64.55
N GLU A 273 12.32 35.12 65.73
CA GLU A 273 13.11 34.20 66.55
C GLU A 273 12.24 33.35 67.49
N LEU A 274 11.02 33.81 67.79
CA LEU A 274 10.00 33.11 68.58
C LEU A 274 8.71 33.07 67.76
N ILE A 275 8.11 31.89 67.65
CA ILE A 275 6.92 31.64 66.82
C ILE A 275 5.81 31.19 67.76
N SER A 276 4.72 31.95 67.79
CA SER A 276 3.53 31.65 68.58
C SER A 276 2.55 30.82 67.76
N ILE A 277 2.18 29.66 68.28
CA ILE A 277 1.28 28.72 67.60
C ILE A 277 0.12 28.32 68.52
N THR A 278 -1.00 27.97 67.90
CA THR A 278 -2.14 27.33 68.56
C THR A 278 -2.38 26.00 67.86
N ASP A 279 -2.19 24.89 68.56
CA ASP A 279 -2.38 23.55 67.98
C ASP A 279 -3.88 23.22 67.74
N ILE A 280 -4.15 22.12 67.05
CA ILE A 280 -5.54 21.66 66.78
C ILE A 280 -6.31 21.29 68.06
N LEU A 281 -5.64 21.16 69.20
CA LEU A 281 -6.24 20.90 70.51
C LEU A 281 -6.55 22.19 71.28
N GLY A 282 -6.10 23.34 70.77
CA GLY A 282 -6.32 24.67 71.34
C GLY A 282 -5.26 25.12 72.33
N PHE A 283 -4.12 24.43 72.42
CA PHE A 283 -3.01 24.86 73.29
C PHE A 283 -2.15 25.91 72.59
N GLU A 284 -1.95 27.05 73.26
CA GLU A 284 -1.03 28.08 72.81
C GLU A 284 0.37 27.80 73.33
N THR A 285 1.34 27.76 72.42
CA THR A 285 2.76 27.55 72.73
C THR A 285 3.60 28.56 71.97
N GLU A 286 4.68 29.04 72.58
CA GLU A 286 5.68 29.88 71.93
C GLU A 286 7.00 29.10 71.87
N LEU A 287 7.48 28.85 70.65
CA LEU A 287 8.67 28.02 70.42
C LEU A 287 9.79 28.84 69.78
N PRO A 288 11.05 28.65 70.22
CA PRO A 288 12.20 29.20 69.53
C PRO A 288 12.32 28.67 68.10
N ARG A 289 12.67 29.55 67.16
CA ARG A 289 12.93 29.22 65.75
C ARG A 289 13.85 28.02 65.59
N ILE A 290 14.92 27.96 66.38
CA ILE A 290 15.93 26.89 66.29
C ILE A 290 15.36 25.52 66.64
N GLU A 291 14.44 25.47 67.62
CA GLU A 291 13.80 24.22 68.04
C GLU A 291 12.88 23.68 66.94
N ILE A 292 12.11 24.55 66.29
CA ILE A 292 11.26 24.16 65.16
C ILE A 292 12.13 23.66 63.98
N ILE A 293 13.24 24.35 63.67
CA ILE A 293 14.16 23.94 62.60
C ILE A 293 14.77 22.56 62.91
N GLU A 294 15.17 22.30 64.16
CA GLU A 294 15.69 20.98 64.56
C GLU A 294 14.64 19.88 64.35
N GLN A 295 13.38 20.13 64.72
CA GLN A 295 12.29 19.16 64.56
C GLN A 295 12.00 18.82 63.10
N ILE A 296 12.13 19.79 62.18
CA ILE A 296 11.88 19.60 60.75
C ILE A 296 13.14 19.31 59.92
N SER A 297 14.32 19.25 60.56
CA SER A 297 15.60 18.97 59.89
C SER A 297 15.56 17.74 58.97
N PRO A 298 14.90 16.61 59.33
CA PRO A 298 14.81 15.45 58.42
C PRO A 298 14.08 15.76 57.11
N ALA A 299 13.08 16.65 57.13
CA ALA A 299 12.35 17.07 55.94
C ALA A 299 13.20 18.00 55.06
N ILE A 300 13.96 18.93 55.68
CA ILE A 300 14.92 19.79 54.97
C ILE A 300 16.00 18.94 54.30
N ASP A 301 16.53 17.94 55.00
CA ASP A 301 17.52 17.00 54.44
C ASP A 301 16.97 16.20 53.27
N LYS A 302 15.73 15.70 53.39
CA LYS A 302 15.06 14.98 52.30
C LYS A 302 14.91 15.87 51.06
N LEU A 303 14.50 17.12 51.22
CA LEU A 303 14.39 18.09 50.12
C LEU A 303 15.75 18.34 49.47
N ALA A 304 16.78 18.63 50.28
CA ALA A 304 18.13 18.90 49.80
C ALA A 304 18.74 17.70 49.05
N ILE A 305 18.56 16.49 49.59
CA ILE A 305 19.00 15.23 48.97
C ILE A 305 18.31 15.00 47.63
N SER A 306 16.99 15.20 47.57
CA SER A 306 16.22 14.96 46.34
C SER A 306 16.63 15.93 45.23
N ILE A 307 16.81 17.22 45.57
CA ILE A 307 17.34 18.23 44.63
C ILE A 307 18.77 17.88 44.19
N ARG A 308 19.65 17.46 45.12
CA ARG A 308 21.02 17.03 44.79
C ARG A 308 21.01 15.89 43.77
N ASP A 309 20.24 14.84 44.03
CA ASP A 309 20.21 13.65 43.17
C ASP A 309 19.77 13.98 41.75
N GLU A 310 18.71 14.78 41.62
CA GLU A 310 18.23 15.23 40.33
C GLU A 310 19.25 16.12 39.60
N ILE A 311 19.90 17.07 40.31
CA ILE A 311 20.98 17.87 39.73
C ILE A 311 22.11 16.97 39.20
N LEU A 312 22.54 15.98 39.97
CA LEU A 312 23.61 15.08 39.55
C LEU A 312 23.18 14.21 38.39
N GLU A 313 21.95 13.68 38.37
CA GLU A 313 21.42 12.91 37.25
C GLU A 313 21.40 13.72 35.96
N LEU A 314 20.80 14.91 35.99
CA LEU A 314 20.70 15.82 34.84
C LEU A 314 22.07 16.30 34.36
N ASN A 315 23.03 16.45 35.28
CA ASN A 315 24.38 16.92 34.98
C ASN A 315 25.40 15.77 34.83
N GLN A 316 24.96 14.57 34.46
CA GLN A 316 25.84 13.43 34.13
C GLN A 316 26.79 13.04 35.29
N GLN A 317 26.27 13.02 36.50
CA GLN A 317 26.97 12.72 37.76
C GLN A 317 28.08 13.71 38.11
N LYS A 318 28.07 14.90 37.49
CA LYS A 318 29.00 16.01 37.76
C LYS A 318 28.33 17.05 38.66
N PRO A 319 28.94 17.50 39.76
CA PRO A 319 28.40 18.61 40.54
C PRO A 319 28.53 19.93 39.77
N PRO A 320 27.55 20.84 39.89
CA PRO A 320 27.60 22.11 39.19
C PRO A 320 28.63 23.06 39.77
N LYS A 321 29.06 24.08 39.02
CA LYS A 321 29.99 25.10 39.55
C LYS A 321 29.31 26.05 40.52
N ALA A 322 27.99 26.26 40.38
CA ALA A 322 27.15 27.06 41.25
C ALA A 322 25.68 26.62 41.15
N VAL A 323 24.88 26.93 42.17
CA VAL A 323 23.44 26.69 42.22
C VAL A 323 22.73 28.02 42.51
N MET A 324 21.76 28.37 41.67
CA MET A 324 20.87 29.51 41.86
C MET A 324 19.50 28.99 42.29
N LEU A 325 19.06 29.36 43.49
CA LEU A 325 17.78 28.97 44.04
C LEU A 325 16.76 30.10 43.86
N ILE A 326 15.56 29.77 43.40
CA ILE A 326 14.42 30.68 43.29
C ILE A 326 13.14 30.00 43.77
N GLY A 327 12.01 30.70 43.70
CA GLY A 327 10.73 30.19 44.21
C GLY A 327 10.62 30.35 45.73
N GLY A 328 9.39 30.40 46.25
CA GLY A 328 9.14 30.66 47.67
C GLY A 328 9.74 29.59 48.60
N GLY A 329 9.82 28.33 48.15
CA GLY A 329 10.40 27.22 48.90
C GLY A 329 11.92 27.33 49.06
N SER A 330 12.61 28.12 48.23
CA SER A 330 14.05 28.36 48.39
C SER A 330 14.42 29.08 49.68
N LEU A 331 13.44 29.76 50.30
CA LEU A 331 13.59 30.43 51.57
C LEU A 331 13.63 29.46 52.76
N THR A 332 13.37 28.16 52.55
CA THR A 332 13.46 27.14 53.60
C THR A 332 14.77 27.27 54.40
N PRO A 333 14.73 27.38 55.73
CA PRO A 333 15.92 27.57 56.55
C PRO A 333 17.00 26.51 56.27
N GLU A 334 18.26 26.94 56.27
CA GLU A 334 19.45 26.08 56.09
C GLU A 334 19.60 25.34 54.75
N LEU A 335 18.59 25.37 53.88
CA LEU A 335 18.59 24.65 52.61
C LEU A 335 19.79 24.99 51.70
N PRO A 336 20.17 26.27 51.48
CA PRO A 336 21.34 26.60 50.66
C PRO A 336 22.65 26.00 51.19
N LYS A 337 22.82 25.99 52.52
CA LYS A 337 24.03 25.44 53.17
C LYS A 337 24.08 23.93 53.04
N ARG A 338 22.94 23.25 53.23
CA ARG A 338 22.84 21.79 53.08
C ARG A 338 23.12 21.37 51.64
N LEU A 339 22.57 22.07 50.65
CA LEU A 339 22.86 21.84 49.24
C LEU A 339 24.34 22.07 48.90
N ALA A 340 24.94 23.15 49.41
CA ALA A 340 26.37 23.42 49.21
C ALA A 340 27.23 22.26 49.72
N SER A 341 26.98 21.80 50.95
CA SER A 341 27.67 20.64 51.54
C SER A 341 27.47 19.36 50.73
N LEU A 342 26.21 19.03 50.38
CA LEU A 342 25.86 17.81 49.65
C LEU A 342 26.44 17.76 48.23
N LEU A 343 26.59 18.91 47.56
CA LEU A 343 27.17 19.03 46.21
C LEU A 343 28.69 19.25 46.24
N GLY A 344 29.30 19.36 47.41
CA GLY A 344 30.74 19.66 47.56
C GLY A 344 31.13 21.05 47.09
N LEU A 345 30.22 22.03 47.22
CA LEU A 345 30.40 23.42 46.81
C LEU A 345 30.68 24.33 48.01
N PRO A 346 31.46 25.41 47.83
CA PRO A 346 31.53 26.47 48.84
C PRO A 346 30.16 27.13 49.05
N ASP A 347 29.85 27.51 50.29
CA ASP A 347 28.56 28.13 50.67
C ASP A 347 28.17 29.32 49.79
N ASN A 348 29.13 30.15 49.38
CA ASN A 348 28.88 31.32 48.54
C ASN A 348 28.53 31.00 47.06
N ARG A 349 28.53 29.72 46.67
CA ARG A 349 28.16 29.25 45.34
C ARG A 349 26.77 28.65 45.26
N VAL A 350 26.04 28.57 46.38
CA VAL A 350 24.62 28.26 46.41
C VAL A 350 23.90 29.49 46.93
N ALA A 351 23.15 30.17 46.06
CA ALA A 351 22.58 31.47 46.39
C ALA A 351 21.14 31.61 45.94
N ILE A 352 20.32 32.22 46.80
CA ILE A 352 18.94 32.60 46.49
C ILE A 352 18.96 33.85 45.60
N ARG A 353 18.07 33.93 44.61
CA ARG A 353 17.93 35.07 43.69
C ARG A 353 16.49 35.56 43.68
N GLY A 354 16.32 36.87 43.88
CA GLY A 354 15.05 37.56 43.72
C GLY A 354 14.93 38.21 42.35
N ILE A 355 13.84 38.96 42.17
CA ILE A 355 13.58 39.74 40.96
C ILE A 355 14.61 40.85 40.73
N ASP A 356 15.36 41.28 41.75
CA ASP A 356 16.44 42.27 41.66
C ASP A 356 17.61 41.83 40.76
N ALA A 357 17.76 40.52 40.54
CA ALA A 357 18.76 39.98 39.61
C ALA A 357 18.35 40.11 38.13
N ILE A 358 17.09 40.49 37.85
CA ILE A 358 16.54 40.58 36.50
C ILE A 358 16.93 41.93 35.87
N GLN A 359 17.81 41.90 34.88
CA GLN A 359 18.35 43.15 34.28
C GLN A 359 17.37 43.89 33.37
N GLN A 360 16.39 43.19 32.80
CA GLN A 360 15.50 43.71 31.74
C GLN A 360 14.17 44.28 32.27
N VAL A 361 13.99 44.30 33.60
CA VAL A 361 12.70 44.64 34.23
C VAL A 361 12.88 45.80 35.19
N LEU A 362 12.09 46.85 34.99
CA LEU A 362 11.89 47.94 35.95
C LEU A 362 10.92 47.47 37.03
N ILE A 363 11.43 47.44 38.27
CA ILE A 363 10.70 46.97 39.44
C ILE A 363 10.27 48.21 40.25
N PRO A 364 8.96 48.45 40.39
CA PRO A 364 8.43 49.49 41.26
C PRO A 364 8.86 49.29 42.72
N GLU A 365 8.99 50.37 43.50
CA GLU A 365 9.43 50.30 44.90
C GLU A 365 8.44 49.55 45.82
N ASP A 366 7.16 49.53 45.44
CA ASP A 366 6.06 48.90 46.16
C ASP A 366 5.90 47.39 45.89
N VAL A 367 6.67 46.84 44.95
CA VAL A 367 6.67 45.40 44.64
C VAL A 367 7.69 44.66 45.51
N LEU A 368 7.24 43.58 46.16
CA LEU A 368 8.09 42.72 46.98
C LEU A 368 9.19 42.07 46.13
N LYS A 369 10.45 42.21 46.53
CA LYS A 369 11.63 41.72 45.78
C LYS A 369 11.99 40.26 46.07
N GLY A 370 10.98 39.40 46.24
CA GLY A 370 11.16 37.99 46.62
C GLY A 370 11.56 37.06 45.46
N PRO A 371 12.08 35.85 45.75
CA PRO A 371 12.38 34.82 44.75
C PRO A 371 11.16 34.22 44.06
N GLU A 372 9.97 34.34 44.66
CA GLU A 372 8.70 33.78 44.17
C GLU A 372 8.13 34.49 42.93
N LEU A 373 8.58 35.69 42.61
CA LEU A 373 8.11 36.45 41.44
C LEU A 373 9.01 36.28 40.20
N VAL A 374 10.14 35.60 40.32
CA VAL A 374 11.08 35.40 39.20
C VAL A 374 10.41 34.63 38.06
N THR A 375 9.76 33.52 38.38
CA THR A 375 9.12 32.64 37.39
C THR A 375 7.93 33.30 36.71
N PRO A 376 6.96 33.93 37.42
CA PRO A 376 5.89 34.71 36.79
C PRO A 376 6.39 35.77 35.80
N ILE A 377 7.46 36.50 36.15
CA ILE A 377 8.09 37.48 35.25
C ILE A 377 8.69 36.77 34.03
N GLY A 378 9.37 35.64 34.22
CA GLY A 378 9.90 34.84 33.12
C GLY A 378 8.83 34.33 32.16
N ILE A 379 7.66 33.95 32.66
CA ILE A 379 6.53 33.53 31.82
C ILE A 379 6.06 34.69 30.94
N ALA A 380 5.94 35.88 31.53
CA ALA A 380 5.55 37.08 30.79
C ALA A 380 6.60 37.45 29.72
N LEU A 381 7.90 37.36 30.04
CA LEU A 381 8.99 37.64 29.08
C LEU A 381 9.11 36.58 27.98
N ALA A 382 8.77 35.32 28.29
CA ALA A 382 8.79 34.21 27.33
C ALA A 382 7.77 34.40 26.19
N SER A 383 6.70 35.16 26.42
CA SER A 383 5.67 35.46 25.43
C SER A 383 6.21 36.17 24.17
N ASP A 384 7.28 36.95 24.33
CA ASP A 384 7.96 37.66 23.24
C ASP A 384 9.09 36.84 22.60
N GLN A 385 9.62 35.83 23.31
CA GLN A 385 10.83 35.10 22.93
C GLN A 385 10.56 33.70 22.36
N THR A 386 9.37 33.13 22.61
CA THR A 386 9.03 31.75 22.22
C THR A 386 7.59 31.67 21.68
N PRO A 387 7.39 31.60 20.35
CA PRO A 387 6.09 31.68 19.70
C PRO A 387 5.49 30.29 19.50
N VAL A 388 5.35 29.48 20.55
CA VAL A 388 4.59 28.23 20.41
C VAL A 388 3.10 28.59 20.35
N HIS A 389 2.65 28.99 19.16
CA HIS A 389 1.26 29.31 18.87
C HIS A 389 0.49 28.03 18.53
N TYR A 390 -0.79 27.98 18.92
CA TYR A 390 -1.65 26.83 18.68
C TYR A 390 -2.61 27.12 17.53
N VAL A 391 -2.63 26.23 16.54
CA VAL A 391 -3.65 26.20 15.49
C VAL A 391 -4.67 25.11 15.83
N SER A 392 -5.94 25.49 15.94
CA SER A 392 -7.04 24.52 16.09
C SER A 392 -7.67 24.28 14.72
N VAL A 393 -7.84 23.01 14.34
CA VAL A 393 -8.37 22.57 13.05
C VAL A 393 -9.37 21.44 13.32
N THR A 394 -10.48 21.36 12.61
CA THR A 394 -11.43 20.24 12.76
C THR A 394 -11.15 19.20 11.68
N VAL A 395 -11.03 17.92 12.03
CA VAL A 395 -10.85 16.80 11.09
C VAL A 395 -11.95 15.78 11.35
N ASN A 396 -12.85 15.53 10.40
CA ASN A 396 -13.99 14.61 10.54
C ASN A 396 -14.78 14.83 11.86
N ASN A 397 -15.13 16.09 12.16
CA ASN A 397 -15.80 16.53 13.41
C ASN A 397 -14.97 16.38 14.70
N GLN A 398 -13.68 16.04 14.62
CA GLN A 398 -12.78 16.01 15.76
C GLN A 398 -11.85 17.22 15.73
N THR A 399 -11.85 18.05 16.77
CA THR A 399 -10.90 19.16 16.88
C THR A 399 -9.50 18.63 17.17
N ILE A 400 -8.57 18.93 16.26
CA ILE A 400 -7.15 18.65 16.33
C ILE A 400 -6.43 19.97 16.60
N ARG A 401 -5.55 19.98 17.60
CA ARG A 401 -4.71 21.13 17.93
C ARG A 401 -3.29 20.83 17.53
N LEU A 402 -2.72 21.72 16.74
CA LEU A 402 -1.40 21.63 16.15
C LEU A 402 -0.59 22.85 16.57
N PHE A 403 0.73 22.67 16.60
CA PHE A 403 1.64 23.77 16.87
C PHE A 403 1.94 24.54 15.58
N ASP A 404 1.68 25.83 15.59
CA ASP A 404 2.05 26.78 14.53
C ASP A 404 3.55 27.11 14.63
N MET A 405 4.39 26.10 14.48
CA MET A 405 5.84 26.29 14.45
C MET A 405 6.39 26.32 13.03
N LYS A 406 5.60 25.84 12.05
CA LYS A 406 5.84 25.90 10.61
C LYS A 406 4.52 26.18 9.90
N ILE A 407 4.57 26.45 8.59
CA ILE A 407 3.39 26.35 7.73
C ILE A 407 2.82 24.92 7.87
N LEU A 408 1.65 24.82 8.51
CA LEU A 408 0.97 23.56 8.72
C LEU A 408 0.31 23.10 7.43
N THR A 409 0.32 21.80 7.18
CA THR A 409 -0.29 21.21 5.98
C THR A 409 -1.45 20.28 6.35
N VAL A 410 -2.33 20.00 5.37
CA VAL A 410 -3.38 18.98 5.51
C VAL A 410 -2.78 17.64 5.97
N GLY A 411 -1.61 17.27 5.47
CA GLY A 411 -0.90 16.05 5.89
C GLY A 411 -0.54 16.04 7.37
N ASP A 412 -0.06 17.17 7.90
CA ASP A 412 0.24 17.31 9.33
C ASP A 412 -1.02 17.15 10.20
N CYS A 413 -2.16 17.71 9.76
CA CYS A 413 -3.44 17.56 10.44
C CYS A 413 -3.92 16.11 10.48
N LEU A 414 -3.82 15.39 9.37
CA LEU A 414 -4.25 13.99 9.28
C LEU A 414 -3.37 13.08 10.15
N LEU A 415 -2.07 13.34 10.18
CA LEU A 415 -1.13 12.62 11.05
C LEU A 415 -1.45 12.87 12.53
N ALA A 416 -1.68 14.13 12.92
CA ALA A 416 -2.06 14.48 14.29
C ALA A 416 -3.45 13.97 14.69
N ALA A 417 -4.35 13.79 13.72
CA ALA A 417 -5.63 13.10 13.91
C ALA A 417 -5.48 11.58 14.09
N GLY A 418 -4.27 11.03 13.98
CA GLY A 418 -4.00 9.60 14.07
C GLY A 418 -4.46 8.81 12.84
N ILE A 419 -4.72 9.49 11.72
CA ILE A 419 -5.24 8.88 10.50
C ILE A 419 -4.06 8.34 9.67
N LYS A 420 -3.96 7.01 9.58
CA LYS A 420 -2.87 6.35 8.83
C LYS A 420 -3.12 6.43 7.33
N MET A 421 -2.21 7.06 6.60
CA MET A 421 -2.34 7.29 5.16
C MET A 421 -2.47 5.99 4.35
N ASN A 422 -1.75 4.94 4.75
CA ASN A 422 -1.83 3.62 4.10
C ASN A 422 -3.20 2.93 4.23
N LYS A 423 -4.07 3.39 5.13
CA LYS A 423 -5.44 2.89 5.28
C LYS A 423 -6.47 3.73 4.53
N LEU A 424 -6.08 4.90 4.03
CA LEU A 424 -6.95 5.83 3.32
C LEU A 424 -6.99 5.58 1.81
N TYR A 425 -5.95 5.00 1.23
CA TYR A 425 -6.00 4.56 -0.17
C TYR A 425 -6.91 3.33 -0.32
N GLY A 426 -7.59 3.28 -1.46
CA GLY A 426 -8.23 2.04 -1.91
C GLY A 426 -7.19 0.93 -2.03
N LYS A 427 -7.54 -0.28 -1.61
CA LYS A 427 -6.72 -1.47 -1.84
C LYS A 427 -6.72 -1.80 -3.34
N PRO A 428 -5.62 -2.32 -3.90
CA PRO A 428 -5.64 -2.88 -5.24
C PRO A 428 -6.67 -4.02 -5.34
N GLY A 429 -7.31 -4.13 -6.50
CA GLY A 429 -8.13 -5.28 -6.84
C GLY A 429 -7.31 -6.57 -6.81
N ILE A 430 -7.95 -7.67 -6.45
CA ILE A 430 -7.30 -8.99 -6.37
C ILE A 430 -6.79 -9.36 -7.77
N ALA A 431 -5.48 -9.66 -7.88
CA ALA A 431 -4.89 -10.14 -9.11
C ALA A 431 -5.36 -11.57 -9.41
N MET A 432 -5.51 -11.86 -10.70
CA MET A 432 -5.93 -13.15 -11.21
C MET A 432 -4.73 -13.90 -11.79
N ILE A 433 -4.61 -15.20 -11.54
CA ILE A 433 -3.59 -16.07 -12.11
C ILE A 433 -4.25 -17.09 -13.02
N VAL A 434 -3.96 -17.04 -14.31
CA VAL A 434 -4.51 -17.97 -15.31
C VAL A 434 -3.38 -18.73 -15.99
N THR A 435 -3.66 -19.97 -16.41
CA THR A 435 -2.73 -20.78 -17.18
C THR A 435 -3.14 -20.74 -18.64
N VAL A 436 -2.31 -20.20 -19.54
CA VAL A 436 -2.55 -20.20 -20.97
C VAL A 436 -1.47 -21.03 -21.67
N ASN A 437 -1.86 -22.12 -22.35
CA ASN A 437 -0.90 -23.06 -22.98
C ASN A 437 0.26 -23.49 -22.07
N ASN A 438 -0.04 -23.82 -20.81
CA ASN A 438 0.93 -24.19 -19.76
C ASN A 438 1.87 -23.06 -19.29
N GLN A 439 1.56 -21.80 -19.60
CA GLN A 439 2.25 -20.63 -19.06
C GLN A 439 1.33 -19.89 -18.11
N ASN A 440 1.81 -19.60 -16.90
CA ASN A 440 1.06 -18.80 -15.94
C ASN A 440 1.16 -17.32 -16.32
N ILE A 441 0.01 -16.68 -16.50
CA ILE A 441 -0.12 -15.25 -16.74
C ILE A 441 -0.78 -14.64 -15.50
N THR A 442 -0.16 -13.59 -14.95
CA THR A 442 -0.74 -12.80 -13.86
C THR A 442 -1.39 -11.55 -14.43
N ILE A 443 -2.69 -11.42 -14.19
CA ILE A 443 -3.48 -10.27 -14.56
C ILE A 443 -3.64 -9.40 -13.31
N PRO A 444 -3.08 -8.18 -13.27
CA PRO A 444 -3.25 -7.29 -12.14
C PRO A 444 -4.73 -6.82 -12.05
N GLY A 445 -5.25 -6.67 -10.83
CA GLY A 445 -6.53 -6.00 -10.60
C GLY A 445 -6.40 -4.48 -10.79
N GLU A 446 -7.53 -3.77 -10.78
CA GLU A 446 -7.52 -2.31 -10.88
C GLU A 446 -6.84 -1.68 -9.66
N HIS A 447 -6.23 -0.51 -9.86
CA HIS A 447 -5.70 0.26 -8.75
C HIS A 447 -6.83 0.81 -7.89
N GLY A 448 -6.66 0.78 -6.57
CA GLY A 448 -7.54 1.52 -5.67
C GLY A 448 -7.37 3.03 -5.85
N GLN A 449 -8.44 3.78 -5.61
CA GLN A 449 -8.47 5.23 -5.80
C GLN A 449 -7.80 5.96 -4.62
N PRO A 450 -7.26 7.18 -4.83
CA PRO A 450 -6.76 8.02 -3.76
C PRO A 450 -7.90 8.45 -2.82
N PRO A 451 -7.59 8.82 -1.56
CA PRO A 451 -8.58 9.34 -0.64
C PRO A 451 -9.18 10.68 -1.09
N THR A 452 -10.41 10.94 -0.66
CA THR A 452 -11.03 12.26 -0.83
C THR A 452 -10.60 13.15 0.31
N LEU A 453 -10.02 14.31 -0.03
CA LEU A 453 -9.56 15.33 0.91
C LEU A 453 -10.27 16.64 0.61
N ILE A 454 -11.01 17.18 1.58
CA ILE A 454 -11.78 18.41 1.44
C ILE A 454 -11.43 19.34 2.59
N LYS A 455 -11.00 20.57 2.28
CA LYS A 455 -10.75 21.65 3.23
C LYS A 455 -11.79 22.75 3.04
N ASN A 456 -12.53 23.10 4.09
CA ASN A 456 -13.58 24.12 4.07
C ASN A 456 -14.58 23.94 2.92
N GLY A 457 -14.92 22.69 2.58
CA GLY A 457 -15.81 22.35 1.47
C GLY A 457 -15.16 22.29 0.08
N ILE A 458 -13.85 22.55 -0.05
CA ILE A 458 -13.11 22.57 -1.33
C ILE A 458 -12.12 21.39 -1.39
N PRO A 459 -12.01 20.65 -2.52
CA PRO A 459 -10.98 19.62 -2.70
C PRO A 459 -9.57 20.17 -2.47
N CYS A 460 -8.76 19.45 -1.71
CA CYS A 460 -7.41 19.88 -1.33
C CYS A 460 -6.39 18.74 -1.47
N SER A 461 -5.11 19.09 -1.39
CA SER A 461 -3.98 18.16 -1.39
C SER A 461 -3.35 18.04 0.00
N LEU A 462 -2.53 17.02 0.23
CA LEU A 462 -1.81 16.84 1.50
C LEU A 462 -0.82 17.96 1.80
N THR A 463 -0.35 18.67 0.77
CA THR A 463 0.63 19.76 0.90
C THR A 463 -0.03 21.13 1.07
N ASP A 464 -1.36 21.21 0.95
CA ASP A 464 -2.06 22.48 1.08
C ASP A 464 -1.97 22.98 2.52
N GLU A 465 -1.78 24.28 2.66
CA GLU A 465 -1.60 24.94 3.96
C GLU A 465 -2.87 24.92 4.80
N ILE A 466 -2.70 24.99 6.13
CA ILE A 466 -3.77 24.97 7.12
C ILE A 466 -3.66 26.16 8.06
N TYR A 467 -4.81 26.77 8.32
CA TYR A 467 -4.97 27.90 9.21
C TYR A 467 -5.92 27.58 10.37
N GLY A 468 -5.87 28.41 11.41
CA GLY A 468 -6.73 28.25 12.59
C GLY A 468 -8.20 28.37 12.23
N GLY A 469 -8.98 27.37 12.61
CA GLY A 469 -10.41 27.27 12.34
C GLY A 469 -10.78 26.47 11.09
N ASP A 470 -9.82 25.99 10.32
CA ASP A 470 -10.09 25.18 9.12
C ASP A 470 -10.83 23.87 9.46
N ASP A 471 -11.73 23.44 8.59
CA ASP A 471 -12.48 22.19 8.67
C ASP A 471 -12.05 21.24 7.55
N LEU A 472 -11.61 20.05 7.92
CA LEU A 472 -11.09 19.01 7.05
C LEU A 472 -11.98 17.78 7.09
N PHE A 473 -12.43 17.37 5.91
CA PHE A 473 -13.10 16.09 5.71
C PHE A 473 -12.18 15.15 4.93
N VAL A 474 -12.03 13.94 5.45
CA VAL A 474 -11.26 12.87 4.82
C VAL A 474 -12.04 11.58 4.78
N SER A 475 -12.09 10.96 3.60
CA SER A 475 -12.67 9.63 3.42
C SER A 475 -11.73 8.72 2.62
N LYS A 476 -11.86 7.42 2.88
CA LYS A 476 -11.09 6.39 2.18
C LYS A 476 -11.46 6.37 0.69
N GLY A 477 -10.47 6.24 -0.18
CA GLY A 477 -10.67 5.97 -1.60
C GLY A 477 -11.31 4.60 -1.85
N GLU A 478 -12.00 4.48 -2.98
CA GLU A 478 -12.66 3.24 -3.38
C GLU A 478 -11.62 2.14 -3.68
N ASP A 479 -11.88 0.92 -3.22
CA ASP A 479 -11.02 -0.24 -3.52
C ASP A 479 -11.09 -0.57 -5.01
N GLY A 480 -9.96 -0.97 -5.59
CA GLY A 480 -9.90 -1.40 -6.99
C GLY A 480 -10.68 -2.69 -7.18
N THR A 481 -11.29 -2.84 -8.36
CA THR A 481 -12.05 -4.05 -8.68
C THR A 481 -11.17 -5.11 -9.34
N GLN A 482 -11.63 -6.37 -9.31
CA GLN A 482 -10.96 -7.44 -10.04
C GLN A 482 -11.11 -7.22 -11.55
N ALA A 483 -10.04 -7.43 -12.31
CA ALA A 483 -10.07 -7.26 -13.76
C ALA A 483 -11.09 -8.19 -14.41
N ALA A 484 -11.95 -7.63 -15.27
CA ALA A 484 -12.93 -8.38 -16.05
C ALA A 484 -12.43 -8.55 -17.49
N LEU A 485 -11.96 -9.76 -17.83
CA LEU A 485 -11.40 -10.09 -19.14
C LEU A 485 -12.15 -11.22 -19.81
N LYS A 486 -12.09 -11.24 -21.14
CA LYS A 486 -12.50 -12.36 -21.98
C LYS A 486 -11.27 -13.09 -22.52
N ILE A 487 -11.43 -14.33 -22.95
CA ILE A 487 -10.31 -15.13 -23.49
C ILE A 487 -9.59 -14.42 -24.66
N LYS A 488 -10.34 -13.73 -25.52
CA LYS A 488 -9.79 -12.93 -26.62
C LYS A 488 -8.90 -11.77 -26.17
N ASP A 489 -9.03 -11.31 -24.93
CA ASP A 489 -8.22 -10.20 -24.42
C ASP A 489 -6.85 -10.72 -23.91
N LEU A 490 -6.70 -12.05 -23.79
CA LEU A 490 -5.45 -12.72 -23.41
C LEU A 490 -4.61 -13.17 -24.62
N ILE A 491 -5.16 -13.08 -25.84
CA ILE A 491 -4.52 -13.55 -27.06
C ILE A 491 -4.73 -12.54 -28.20
N ASP A 492 -3.71 -12.25 -29.00
CA ASP A 492 -3.87 -11.31 -30.11
C ASP A 492 -4.79 -11.86 -31.22
N GLU A 493 -4.55 -13.09 -31.66
CA GLU A 493 -5.39 -13.81 -32.62
C GLU A 493 -5.45 -15.30 -32.29
N ILE A 494 -6.57 -15.95 -32.58
CA ILE A 494 -6.69 -17.41 -32.44
C ILE A 494 -5.71 -18.06 -33.42
N PRO A 495 -4.76 -18.89 -32.96
CA PRO A 495 -3.77 -19.51 -33.82
C PRO A 495 -4.44 -20.29 -34.97
N THR A 496 -4.04 -19.97 -36.20
CA THR A 496 -4.69 -20.47 -37.42
C THR A 496 -3.68 -21.10 -38.37
N LYS A 497 -4.01 -22.27 -38.94
CA LYS A 497 -3.23 -22.92 -39.99
C LYS A 497 -3.91 -22.78 -41.34
N LEU A 498 -3.19 -22.28 -42.34
CA LEU A 498 -3.62 -22.29 -43.73
C LEU A 498 -3.32 -23.66 -44.35
N ILE A 499 -4.29 -24.28 -45.00
CA ILE A 499 -4.10 -25.47 -45.84
C ILE A 499 -4.71 -25.22 -47.22
N ARG A 500 -4.23 -25.92 -48.24
CA ARG A 500 -4.81 -25.89 -49.59
C ARG A 500 -5.37 -27.25 -49.94
N LEU A 501 -6.61 -27.32 -50.42
CA LEU A 501 -7.25 -28.55 -50.87
C LEU A 501 -7.77 -28.36 -52.30
N ASN A 502 -7.25 -29.14 -53.24
CA ASN A 502 -7.56 -29.04 -54.68
C ASN A 502 -7.43 -27.59 -55.21
N GLY A 503 -6.44 -26.84 -54.72
CA GLY A 503 -6.18 -25.44 -55.11
C GLY A 503 -6.97 -24.38 -54.32
N HIS A 504 -7.96 -24.75 -53.50
CA HIS A 504 -8.69 -23.83 -52.64
C HIS A 504 -8.04 -23.69 -51.26
N SER A 505 -7.97 -22.46 -50.76
CA SER A 505 -7.37 -22.15 -49.45
C SER A 505 -8.40 -22.25 -48.33
N TYR A 506 -8.05 -22.94 -47.23
CA TYR A 506 -8.86 -23.09 -46.04
C TYR A 506 -8.06 -22.72 -44.78
N TYR A 507 -8.70 -22.00 -43.87
CA TYR A 507 -8.13 -21.61 -42.59
C TYR A 507 -8.69 -22.52 -41.49
N VAL A 508 -7.80 -23.25 -40.81
CA VAL A 508 -8.13 -24.16 -39.71
C VAL A 508 -7.74 -23.49 -38.39
N ASN A 509 -8.74 -23.06 -37.64
CA ASN A 509 -8.55 -22.42 -36.33
C ASN A 509 -8.32 -23.49 -35.25
N ALA A 510 -7.47 -23.18 -34.26
CA ALA A 510 -7.39 -23.99 -33.05
C ALA A 510 -8.70 -23.91 -32.25
N SER A 511 -9.12 -25.03 -31.64
CA SER A 511 -10.21 -25.02 -30.66
C SER A 511 -9.70 -24.53 -29.31
N ILE A 512 -10.51 -23.73 -28.62
CA ILE A 512 -10.23 -23.21 -27.29
C ILE A 512 -10.85 -24.15 -26.26
N LEU A 513 -10.06 -24.57 -25.28
CA LEU A 513 -10.53 -25.28 -24.09
C LEU A 513 -10.28 -24.41 -22.86
N GLN A 514 -11.32 -24.11 -22.09
CA GLN A 514 -11.23 -23.51 -20.76
C GLN A 514 -11.60 -24.59 -19.75
N ASN A 515 -10.68 -24.96 -18.88
CA ASN A 515 -10.85 -26.03 -17.88
C ASN A 515 -11.32 -27.35 -18.50
N ASN A 516 -10.76 -27.72 -19.66
CA ASN A 516 -11.12 -28.89 -20.48
C ASN A 516 -12.50 -28.83 -21.15
N VAL A 517 -13.18 -27.69 -21.15
CA VAL A 517 -14.47 -27.48 -21.81
C VAL A 517 -14.30 -26.61 -23.05
N HIS A 518 -14.95 -26.99 -24.16
CA HIS A 518 -14.93 -26.18 -25.39
C HIS A 518 -15.68 -24.86 -25.21
N VAL A 519 -14.99 -23.76 -25.50
CA VAL A 519 -15.51 -22.40 -25.40
C VAL A 519 -15.12 -21.56 -26.62
N ASP A 520 -15.68 -20.37 -26.72
CA ASP A 520 -15.28 -19.36 -27.69
C ASP A 520 -14.39 -18.27 -27.07
N GLY A 521 -13.91 -17.33 -27.88
CA GLY A 521 -13.07 -16.23 -27.40
C GLY A 521 -13.82 -15.18 -26.55
N GLU A 522 -15.16 -15.21 -26.51
CA GLU A 522 -15.97 -14.24 -25.76
C GLU A 522 -16.23 -14.68 -24.31
N SER A 523 -15.83 -15.90 -23.97
CA SER A 523 -16.05 -16.47 -22.65
C SER A 523 -15.24 -15.70 -21.57
N PRO A 524 -15.86 -15.39 -20.42
CA PRO A 524 -15.21 -14.65 -19.35
C PRO A 524 -14.12 -15.50 -18.69
N VAL A 525 -13.04 -14.84 -18.29
CA VAL A 525 -11.90 -15.47 -17.61
C VAL A 525 -12.07 -15.32 -16.10
N GLN A 526 -11.81 -16.39 -15.36
CA GLN A 526 -11.81 -16.45 -13.91
C GLN A 526 -10.44 -16.84 -13.36
N ASP A 527 -10.25 -16.60 -12.06
CA ASP A 527 -9.02 -16.97 -11.38
C ASP A 527 -8.79 -18.47 -11.41
N HIS A 528 -7.54 -18.85 -11.65
CA HIS A 528 -7.08 -20.23 -11.84
C HIS A 528 -7.62 -20.96 -13.07
N ASP A 529 -8.21 -20.26 -14.04
CA ASP A 529 -8.59 -20.89 -15.30
C ASP A 529 -7.38 -21.44 -16.06
N ASN A 530 -7.57 -22.63 -16.65
CA ASN A 530 -6.62 -23.24 -17.58
C ASN A 530 -7.18 -23.18 -19.01
N ILE A 531 -6.59 -22.32 -19.83
CA ILE A 531 -6.95 -22.08 -21.22
C ILE A 531 -5.92 -22.74 -22.13
N GLN A 532 -6.36 -23.66 -22.98
CA GLN A 532 -5.50 -24.42 -23.88
C GLN A 532 -6.01 -24.38 -25.31
N PHE A 533 -5.10 -24.14 -26.26
CA PHE A 533 -5.42 -24.12 -27.68
C PHE A 533 -4.97 -25.41 -28.34
N HIS A 534 -5.93 -26.11 -28.94
CA HIS A 534 -5.67 -27.40 -29.59
C HIS A 534 -5.98 -27.33 -31.08
N TYR A 535 -4.99 -27.66 -31.90
CA TYR A 535 -5.24 -27.92 -33.31
C TYR A 535 -5.83 -29.32 -33.49
N PRO A 536 -6.69 -29.53 -34.50
CA PRO A 536 -7.01 -30.88 -34.95
C PRO A 536 -5.70 -31.63 -35.27
N SER A 537 -5.53 -32.84 -34.73
CA SER A 537 -4.28 -33.60 -34.84
C SER A 537 -4.07 -34.25 -36.21
N THR A 538 -5.16 -34.43 -36.98
CA THR A 538 -5.15 -35.08 -38.30
C THR A 538 -5.90 -34.23 -39.32
N ILE A 539 -5.56 -34.43 -40.60
CA ILE A 539 -6.27 -33.77 -41.71
C ILE A 539 -7.75 -34.18 -41.78
N GLU A 540 -8.09 -35.42 -41.42
CA GLU A 540 -9.48 -35.86 -41.27
C GLU A 540 -10.28 -34.95 -40.34
N LYS A 541 -9.76 -34.74 -39.12
CA LYS A 541 -10.40 -33.93 -38.07
C LYS A 541 -10.49 -32.45 -38.48
N ALA A 542 -9.50 -31.96 -39.20
CA ALA A 542 -9.52 -30.61 -39.77
C ALA A 542 -10.63 -30.46 -40.84
N LEU A 543 -10.78 -31.43 -41.73
CA LEU A 543 -11.84 -31.43 -42.75
C LEU A 543 -13.24 -31.55 -42.12
N GLU A 544 -13.39 -32.30 -41.02
CA GLU A 544 -14.63 -32.32 -40.21
C GLU A 544 -14.96 -30.91 -39.68
N THR A 545 -13.97 -30.23 -39.11
CA THR A 545 -14.13 -28.87 -38.54
C THR A 545 -14.47 -27.84 -39.62
N LEU A 546 -13.90 -28.00 -40.82
CA LEU A 546 -14.23 -27.21 -42.02
C LEU A 546 -15.58 -27.58 -42.67
N LYS A 547 -16.36 -28.48 -42.05
CA LYS A 547 -17.65 -28.98 -42.55
C LYS A 547 -17.58 -29.62 -43.94
N GLN A 548 -16.44 -30.20 -44.31
CA GLN A 548 -16.21 -30.89 -45.60
C GLN A 548 -16.61 -32.37 -45.56
N ALA A 549 -17.73 -32.70 -44.91
CA ALA A 549 -18.17 -34.09 -44.71
C ALA A 549 -18.46 -34.85 -46.03
N SER A 550 -18.91 -34.15 -47.07
CA SER A 550 -19.17 -34.73 -48.40
C SER A 550 -17.88 -35.20 -49.09
N LEU A 551 -16.75 -34.57 -48.79
CA LEU A 551 -15.44 -34.87 -49.34
C LEU A 551 -14.80 -36.08 -48.62
N LEU A 552 -15.02 -36.22 -47.31
CA LEU A 552 -14.59 -37.39 -46.53
C LEU A 552 -15.30 -38.67 -47.02
N LYS A 553 -16.62 -38.62 -47.26
CA LYS A 553 -17.37 -39.76 -47.82
C LYS A 553 -16.84 -40.23 -49.18
N LYS A 554 -16.35 -39.28 -49.98
CA LYS A 554 -15.82 -39.53 -51.33
C LYS A 554 -14.45 -40.23 -51.36
N LEU A 555 -13.78 -40.31 -50.22
CA LEU A 555 -12.46 -40.92 -50.04
C LEU A 555 -12.54 -42.30 -49.37
N LEU A 556 -13.75 -42.83 -49.17
CA LEU A 556 -13.94 -44.19 -48.69
C LEU A 556 -13.38 -45.21 -49.70
N PRO A 557 -12.82 -46.34 -49.25
CA PRO A 557 -12.31 -47.37 -50.15
C PRO A 557 -13.45 -47.97 -50.98
N PHE A 558 -13.24 -48.10 -52.29
CA PHE A 558 -14.21 -48.67 -53.21
C PHE A 558 -14.32 -50.18 -52.97
N LYS A 559 -15.47 -50.62 -52.44
CA LYS A 559 -15.71 -52.04 -52.09
C LYS A 559 -16.92 -52.58 -52.84
N VAL A 560 -16.82 -53.82 -53.29
CA VAL A 560 -17.88 -54.55 -54.02
C VAL A 560 -17.97 -55.94 -53.43
N GLN A 561 -19.17 -56.51 -53.34
CA GLN A 561 -19.35 -57.88 -52.90
C GLN A 561 -19.42 -58.82 -54.11
N LEU A 562 -18.50 -59.77 -54.22
CA LEU A 562 -18.49 -60.79 -55.26
C LEU A 562 -18.73 -62.18 -54.64
N ASN A 563 -19.81 -62.86 -55.05
CA ASN A 563 -20.18 -64.19 -54.51
C ASN A 563 -20.17 -64.23 -52.97
N ASN A 564 -20.81 -63.24 -52.35
CA ASN A 564 -20.87 -63.01 -50.90
C ASN A 564 -19.55 -62.63 -50.20
N LYS A 565 -18.43 -62.48 -50.92
CA LYS A 565 -17.16 -62.00 -50.37
C LYS A 565 -16.96 -60.52 -50.67
N MET A 566 -16.67 -59.71 -49.65
CA MET A 566 -16.30 -58.30 -49.84
C MET A 566 -14.89 -58.19 -50.43
N ILE A 567 -14.78 -57.47 -51.53
CA ILE A 567 -13.53 -57.19 -52.25
C ILE A 567 -13.34 -55.68 -52.28
N GLU A 568 -12.18 -55.24 -51.82
CA GLU A 568 -11.74 -53.85 -51.98
C GLU A 568 -10.97 -53.71 -53.29
N VAL A 569 -11.36 -52.75 -54.12
CA VAL A 569 -10.73 -52.47 -55.41
C VAL A 569 -9.99 -51.14 -55.30
N LYS A 570 -8.68 -51.22 -55.09
CA LYS A 570 -7.84 -50.05 -54.82
C LYS A 570 -7.73 -49.12 -56.03
N GLU A 571 -7.82 -49.68 -57.23
CA GLU A 571 -7.75 -48.99 -58.51
C GLU A 571 -8.91 -48.02 -58.71
N PHE A 572 -10.11 -48.37 -58.20
CA PHE A 572 -11.32 -47.53 -58.28
C PHE A 572 -11.43 -46.54 -57.11
N SER A 573 -10.62 -46.71 -56.07
CA SER A 573 -10.63 -45.84 -54.90
C SER A 573 -9.95 -44.50 -55.22
N ARG A 574 -10.52 -43.39 -54.72
CA ARG A 574 -9.86 -42.09 -54.79
C ARG A 574 -8.60 -42.08 -53.92
N ARG A 575 -7.54 -41.43 -54.39
CA ARG A 575 -6.26 -41.33 -53.68
C ARG A 575 -6.07 -39.93 -53.12
N PHE A 576 -5.59 -39.85 -51.89
CA PHE A 576 -5.37 -38.59 -51.17
C PHE A 576 -3.87 -38.29 -51.08
N TYR A 577 -3.48 -37.11 -51.54
CA TYR A 577 -2.08 -36.68 -51.59
C TYR A 577 -1.86 -35.48 -50.69
N LYS A 578 -0.69 -35.44 -50.06
CA LYS A 578 -0.14 -34.30 -49.34
C LYS A 578 1.21 -33.95 -49.97
N ASN A 579 1.35 -32.72 -50.47
CA ASN A 579 2.57 -32.22 -51.11
C ASN A 579 3.12 -33.20 -52.17
N GLY A 580 2.23 -33.81 -52.96
CA GLY A 580 2.58 -34.77 -54.02
C GLY A 580 2.77 -36.24 -53.57
N LYS A 581 2.73 -36.55 -52.26
CA LYS A 581 2.86 -37.91 -51.74
C LYS A 581 1.52 -38.48 -51.27
N GLU A 582 1.20 -39.72 -51.63
CA GLU A 582 -0.01 -40.40 -51.19
C GLU A 582 0.04 -40.67 -49.67
N ILE A 583 -1.03 -40.31 -48.96
CA ILE A 583 -1.12 -40.37 -47.49
C ILE A 583 -2.50 -40.82 -47.00
N PRO A 584 -2.60 -41.45 -45.82
CA PRO A 584 -3.87 -41.69 -45.16
C PRO A 584 -4.44 -40.41 -44.53
N LEU A 585 -5.77 -40.35 -44.35
CA LEU A 585 -6.48 -39.22 -43.72
C LEU A 585 -6.12 -39.00 -42.24
N SER A 586 -5.54 -40.00 -41.58
CA SER A 586 -5.01 -39.91 -40.22
C SER A 586 -3.68 -39.14 -40.12
N THR A 587 -3.13 -38.66 -41.24
CA THR A 587 -1.83 -37.97 -41.26
C THR A 587 -1.95 -36.56 -40.65
N PRO A 588 -0.99 -36.12 -39.82
CA PRO A 588 -0.93 -34.74 -39.33
C PRO A 588 -0.72 -33.72 -40.45
N PHE A 589 -1.17 -32.48 -40.20
CA PHE A 589 -1.00 -31.36 -41.12
C PHE A 589 -0.27 -30.17 -40.46
N ALA A 590 0.45 -29.44 -41.30
CA ALA A 590 1.22 -28.26 -41.01
C ALA A 590 0.66 -27.07 -41.79
N HIS A 591 1.09 -25.88 -41.40
CA HIS A 591 0.76 -24.65 -42.09
C HIS A 591 1.31 -24.68 -43.53
N ASN A 592 0.52 -24.25 -44.50
CA ASN A 592 0.76 -24.27 -45.94
C ASN A 592 0.84 -25.64 -46.62
N ASP A 593 0.39 -26.72 -45.96
CA ASP A 593 0.28 -28.02 -46.63
C ASP A 593 -0.74 -27.98 -47.79
N HIS A 594 -0.37 -28.65 -48.89
CA HIS A 594 -1.20 -28.78 -50.08
C HIS A 594 -1.72 -30.21 -50.22
N PHE A 595 -3.03 -30.34 -50.33
CA PHE A 595 -3.75 -31.59 -50.42
C PHE A 595 -4.46 -31.71 -51.77
N GLU A 596 -4.36 -32.89 -52.39
CA GLU A 596 -5.00 -33.19 -53.66
C GLU A 596 -5.75 -34.51 -53.61
N ILE A 597 -6.93 -34.53 -54.23
CA ILE A 597 -7.71 -35.75 -54.44
C ILE A 597 -7.61 -36.11 -55.92
N LYS A 598 -7.09 -37.31 -56.20
CA LYS A 598 -7.11 -37.87 -57.55
C LYS A 598 -8.19 -38.94 -57.64
N ASN A 599 -8.99 -38.91 -58.70
CA ASN A 599 -10.00 -39.94 -58.97
C ASN A 599 -9.31 -41.27 -59.26
N GLY A 600 -9.94 -42.37 -58.86
CA GLY A 600 -9.56 -43.72 -59.30
C GLY A 600 -9.92 -43.96 -60.77
N GLU A 601 -9.58 -45.14 -61.26
CA GLU A 601 -10.00 -45.63 -62.57
C GLU A 601 -11.53 -45.78 -62.64
N GLU A 602 -12.10 -45.71 -63.85
CA GLU A 602 -13.54 -45.90 -64.05
C GLU A 602 -13.95 -47.35 -63.74
N PRO A 603 -14.95 -47.58 -62.87
CA PRO A 603 -15.30 -48.92 -62.41
C PRO A 603 -16.23 -49.63 -63.39
N SER A 604 -15.71 -50.12 -64.51
CA SER A 604 -16.48 -50.97 -65.44
C SER A 604 -16.37 -52.46 -65.11
N VAL A 605 -17.33 -53.26 -65.56
CA VAL A 605 -17.32 -54.73 -65.43
C VAL A 605 -16.09 -55.34 -66.06
N LYS A 606 -15.73 -54.90 -67.27
CA LYS A 606 -14.50 -55.33 -67.95
C LYS A 606 -13.27 -55.07 -67.10
N ARG A 607 -13.13 -53.85 -66.57
CA ARG A 607 -11.95 -53.47 -65.79
C ARG A 607 -11.89 -54.22 -64.47
N PHE A 608 -13.03 -54.41 -63.82
CA PHE A 608 -13.11 -55.23 -62.61
C PHE A 608 -12.75 -56.69 -62.88
N ALA A 609 -13.20 -57.27 -64.00
CA ALA A 609 -12.83 -58.62 -64.42
C ALA A 609 -11.31 -58.75 -64.63
N GLU A 610 -10.68 -57.78 -65.30
CA GLU A 610 -9.23 -57.73 -65.49
C GLU A 610 -8.46 -57.71 -64.16
N ILE A 611 -8.87 -56.83 -63.23
CA ILE A 611 -8.25 -56.71 -61.90
C ILE A 611 -8.39 -58.01 -61.11
N GLN A 612 -9.58 -58.63 -61.17
CA GLN A 612 -9.85 -59.92 -60.50
C GLN A 612 -9.33 -61.14 -61.27
N LYS A 613 -8.71 -60.94 -62.45
CA LYS A 613 -8.21 -62.00 -63.34
C LYS A 613 -9.27 -63.01 -63.76
N ILE A 614 -10.48 -62.52 -64.06
CA ILE A 614 -11.63 -63.30 -64.51
C ILE A 614 -11.76 -63.19 -66.03
N THR A 615 -11.73 -64.32 -66.72
CA THR A 615 -11.94 -64.37 -68.17
C THR A 615 -13.43 -64.38 -68.50
N LEU A 616 -13.95 -63.29 -69.08
CA LEU A 616 -15.38 -63.15 -69.37
C LEU A 616 -15.86 -63.98 -70.57
N GLN A 617 -15.05 -64.10 -71.61
CA GLN A 617 -15.41 -64.81 -72.84
C GLN A 617 -14.36 -65.85 -73.22
N GLN A 618 -14.82 -67.00 -73.72
CA GLN A 618 -13.97 -67.95 -74.43
C GLN A 618 -14.00 -67.60 -75.92
N THR A 619 -12.83 -67.51 -76.55
CA THR A 619 -12.72 -67.14 -77.96
C THR A 619 -11.97 -68.19 -78.76
N ILE A 620 -12.40 -68.47 -79.99
CA ILE A 620 -11.63 -69.26 -80.96
C ILE A 620 -11.44 -68.48 -82.27
N PRO A 621 -10.23 -68.44 -82.83
CA PRO A 621 -10.01 -67.91 -84.16
C PRO A 621 -10.39 -68.95 -85.22
N VAL A 622 -11.14 -68.56 -86.25
CA VAL A 622 -11.52 -69.39 -87.41
C VAL A 622 -11.34 -68.56 -88.69
N PHE A 623 -11.37 -69.20 -89.86
CA PHE A 623 -11.35 -68.50 -91.14
C PHE A 623 -12.69 -68.69 -91.86
N PHE A 624 -13.34 -67.61 -92.27
CA PHE A 624 -14.54 -67.65 -93.12
C PHE A 624 -14.25 -66.95 -94.45
N ASP A 625 -14.43 -67.63 -95.58
CA ASP A 625 -14.08 -67.10 -96.92
C ASP A 625 -12.65 -66.50 -96.99
N GLN A 626 -11.70 -67.15 -96.32
CA GLN A 626 -10.29 -66.74 -96.15
C GLN A 626 -10.02 -65.55 -95.20
N GLU A 627 -11.04 -64.91 -94.62
CA GLU A 627 -10.87 -63.87 -93.61
C GLU A 627 -10.85 -64.44 -92.18
N LYS A 628 -9.96 -63.92 -91.33
CA LYS A 628 -9.83 -64.38 -89.94
C LYS A 628 -10.91 -63.74 -89.06
N ILE A 629 -11.74 -64.56 -88.44
CA ILE A 629 -12.82 -64.13 -87.55
C ILE A 629 -12.61 -64.75 -86.17
N THR A 630 -12.90 -64.01 -85.11
CA THR A 630 -12.83 -64.51 -83.74
C THR A 630 -14.23 -64.75 -83.23
N LEU A 631 -14.61 -66.02 -83.11
CA LEU A 631 -15.86 -66.39 -82.48
C LEU A 631 -15.69 -66.29 -80.97
N SER A 632 -16.69 -65.76 -80.28
CA SER A 632 -16.70 -65.70 -78.81
C SER A 632 -17.97 -66.31 -78.21
N LYS A 633 -17.83 -66.92 -77.03
CA LYS A 633 -18.94 -67.35 -76.18
C LYS A 633 -18.71 -66.83 -74.76
N PRO A 634 -19.75 -66.38 -74.04
CA PRO A 634 -19.59 -65.98 -72.64
C PRO A 634 -19.17 -67.18 -71.81
N LEU A 635 -18.08 -67.02 -71.05
CA LEU A 635 -17.52 -68.02 -70.13
C LEU A 635 -17.91 -67.70 -68.68
N HIS A 636 -17.82 -66.42 -68.30
CA HIS A 636 -18.30 -65.90 -67.03
C HIS A 636 -19.13 -64.65 -67.24
N GLU A 637 -20.25 -64.56 -66.54
CA GLU A 637 -21.13 -63.39 -66.52
C GLU A 637 -21.21 -62.84 -65.10
N PHE A 638 -21.18 -61.51 -64.97
CA PHE A 638 -21.53 -60.86 -63.72
C PHE A 638 -23.02 -60.56 -63.69
N VAL A 639 -23.69 -60.93 -62.61
CA VAL A 639 -25.11 -60.68 -62.39
C VAL A 639 -25.26 -59.73 -61.20
N ARG A 640 -25.98 -58.63 -61.40
CA ARG A 640 -26.35 -57.67 -60.35
C ARG A 640 -27.88 -57.61 -60.26
N ASN A 641 -28.42 -57.91 -59.08
CA ASN A 641 -29.88 -57.92 -58.83
C ASN A 641 -30.68 -58.76 -59.85
N GLY A 642 -30.13 -59.91 -60.27
CA GLY A 642 -30.77 -60.81 -61.23
C GLY A 642 -30.62 -60.41 -62.71
N SER A 643 -29.98 -59.28 -63.03
CA SER A 643 -29.69 -58.85 -64.40
C SER A 643 -28.23 -59.12 -64.78
N ILE A 644 -27.99 -59.68 -65.96
CA ILE A 644 -26.66 -59.90 -66.52
C ILE A 644 -26.07 -58.54 -66.93
N LEU A 645 -24.85 -58.27 -66.51
CA LEU A 645 -24.13 -57.05 -66.84
C LEU A 645 -23.30 -57.22 -68.13
N SER A 646 -23.31 -56.18 -68.96
CA SER A 646 -22.39 -55.97 -70.07
C SER A 646 -20.98 -55.64 -69.58
N GLU A 647 -19.96 -55.85 -70.42
CA GLU A 647 -18.57 -55.48 -70.16
C GLU A 647 -18.39 -53.98 -69.88
N ASP A 648 -19.21 -53.13 -70.50
CA ASP A 648 -19.14 -51.67 -70.37
C ASP A 648 -20.03 -51.12 -69.23
N ASP A 649 -20.79 -51.98 -68.54
CA ASP A 649 -21.64 -51.55 -67.44
C ASP A 649 -20.79 -51.06 -66.25
N PHE A 650 -21.24 -49.99 -65.60
CA PHE A 650 -20.62 -49.46 -64.40
C PHE A 650 -20.97 -50.27 -63.16
N ILE A 651 -19.96 -50.59 -62.37
CA ILE A 651 -20.05 -51.12 -61.01
C ILE A 651 -20.04 -49.95 -60.05
N ASN A 652 -20.98 -49.94 -59.11
CA ASN A 652 -21.07 -48.96 -58.04
C ASN A 652 -20.47 -49.50 -56.74
N GLU A 653 -20.08 -48.58 -55.86
CA GLU A 653 -19.68 -48.93 -54.50
C GLU A 653 -20.81 -49.70 -53.78
N ALA A 654 -20.45 -50.73 -53.04
CA ALA A 654 -21.34 -51.66 -52.34
C ALA A 654 -22.27 -52.50 -53.26
N ASP A 655 -22.00 -52.55 -54.56
CA ASP A 655 -22.71 -53.47 -55.45
C ASP A 655 -22.53 -54.93 -55.02
N HIS A 656 -23.59 -55.71 -55.23
CA HIS A 656 -23.61 -57.14 -54.99
C HIS A 656 -23.59 -57.85 -56.34
N LEU A 657 -22.43 -58.38 -56.69
CA LEU A 657 -22.17 -59.08 -57.94
C LEU A 657 -22.12 -60.60 -57.68
N GLN A 658 -22.77 -61.35 -58.55
CA GLN A 658 -22.66 -62.80 -58.61
C GLN A 658 -21.92 -63.18 -59.89
N LEU A 659 -20.87 -63.98 -59.76
CA LEU A 659 -20.16 -64.54 -60.91
C LEU A 659 -20.81 -65.88 -61.29
N VAL A 660 -21.44 -65.91 -62.44
CA VAL A 660 -22.05 -67.12 -62.99
C VAL A 660 -21.13 -67.67 -64.08
N LYS A 661 -20.64 -68.89 -63.89
CA LYS A 661 -19.91 -69.62 -64.93
C LYS A 661 -20.90 -70.30 -65.86
N LYS A 662 -20.74 -70.12 -67.18
CA LYS A 662 -21.55 -70.82 -68.19
C LYS A 662 -20.92 -72.16 -68.53
N GLU A 663 -21.76 -73.16 -68.80
CA GLU A 663 -21.32 -74.34 -69.52
C GLU A 663 -21.03 -73.93 -70.95
N VAL A 664 -19.80 -74.18 -71.41
CA VAL A 664 -19.40 -73.84 -72.77
C VAL A 664 -19.51 -75.10 -73.62
N ASP A 665 -20.58 -75.17 -74.40
CA ASP A 665 -20.69 -76.15 -75.47
C ASP A 665 -19.61 -75.88 -76.52
N PRO A 666 -19.12 -76.93 -77.21
CA PRO A 666 -18.20 -76.76 -78.34
C PRO A 666 -18.71 -75.69 -79.30
N PHE A 667 -17.80 -74.90 -79.88
CA PHE A 667 -18.18 -74.06 -81.00
C PHE A 667 -18.67 -74.96 -82.13
N ILE A 668 -19.80 -74.65 -82.74
CA ILE A 668 -20.37 -75.39 -83.87
C ILE A 668 -20.53 -74.45 -85.07
N PHE A 669 -20.66 -74.99 -86.27
CA PHE A 669 -20.79 -74.19 -87.50
C PHE A 669 -21.87 -73.08 -87.39
N GLN A 670 -22.99 -73.35 -86.72
CA GLN A 670 -24.04 -72.36 -86.47
C GLN A 670 -23.59 -71.11 -85.68
N ASP A 671 -22.59 -71.23 -84.80
CA ASP A 671 -22.10 -70.10 -84.00
C ASP A 671 -21.45 -69.02 -84.86
N LEU A 672 -20.91 -69.39 -86.03
CA LEU A 672 -20.30 -68.49 -86.99
C LEU A 672 -21.26 -67.36 -87.39
N PHE A 673 -22.54 -67.67 -87.60
CA PHE A 673 -23.57 -66.72 -88.06
C PHE A 673 -23.87 -65.59 -87.07
N ARG A 674 -23.40 -65.65 -85.82
CA ARG A 674 -23.50 -64.52 -84.88
C ARG A 674 -22.43 -63.45 -85.11
N PHE A 675 -21.40 -63.78 -85.87
CA PHE A 675 -20.21 -62.95 -86.10
C PHE A 675 -20.02 -62.58 -87.57
N ILE A 676 -20.90 -63.08 -88.46
CA ILE A 676 -20.87 -62.78 -89.89
C ILE A 676 -22.28 -62.46 -90.40
N ASP A 677 -22.34 -61.59 -91.40
CA ASP A 677 -23.56 -61.33 -92.18
C ASP A 677 -23.46 -62.09 -93.51
N ILE A 678 -24.41 -62.99 -93.79
CA ILE A 678 -24.44 -63.75 -95.05
C ILE A 678 -25.59 -63.28 -95.91
N GLN A 679 -25.29 -62.93 -97.16
CA GLN A 679 -26.29 -62.60 -98.19
C GLN A 679 -26.38 -63.75 -99.21
N PRO A 680 -27.53 -64.45 -99.33
CA PRO A 680 -27.67 -65.53 -100.31
C PRO A 680 -27.69 -64.97 -101.75
N PRO A 681 -27.07 -65.66 -102.74
CA PRO A 681 -27.08 -65.23 -104.15
C PRO A 681 -28.50 -65.28 -104.75
N SER A 682 -28.86 -64.27 -105.54
CA SER A 682 -30.22 -64.04 -106.08
C SER A 682 -30.76 -65.14 -107.01
N SER A 683 -29.91 -66.05 -107.50
CA SER A 683 -30.25 -67.13 -108.44
C SER A 683 -30.27 -68.53 -107.82
N SER A 684 -30.13 -68.67 -106.51
CA SER A 684 -30.02 -69.98 -105.85
C SER A 684 -31.39 -70.58 -105.48
N ALA A 685 -31.68 -71.80 -105.93
CA ALA A 685 -32.94 -72.53 -105.70
C ALA A 685 -33.09 -73.10 -104.26
N GLY A 686 -32.58 -72.39 -103.25
CA GLY A 686 -32.70 -72.76 -101.84
C GLY A 686 -31.81 -73.92 -101.37
N ARG A 687 -30.86 -74.39 -102.20
CA ARG A 687 -29.84 -75.38 -101.81
C ARG A 687 -28.49 -74.70 -101.59
N PHE A 688 -27.87 -75.00 -100.46
CA PHE A 688 -26.50 -74.61 -100.10
C PHE A 688 -25.81 -75.79 -99.40
N ALA A 689 -24.49 -75.84 -99.48
CA ALA A 689 -23.66 -76.77 -98.72
C ALA A 689 -22.71 -75.97 -97.83
N LEU A 690 -22.61 -76.38 -96.56
CA LEU A 690 -21.64 -75.82 -95.62
C LEU A 690 -20.35 -76.62 -95.79
N LEU A 691 -19.22 -75.94 -95.87
CA LEU A 691 -17.92 -76.59 -95.96
C LEU A 691 -17.10 -76.27 -94.72
N LYS A 692 -16.61 -77.30 -94.05
CA LYS A 692 -15.54 -77.19 -93.06
C LYS A 692 -14.30 -77.84 -93.64
N ASN A 693 -13.22 -77.07 -93.77
CA ASN A 693 -11.94 -77.49 -94.36
C ASN A 693 -12.11 -78.14 -95.75
N ASN A 694 -13.00 -77.58 -96.58
CA ASN A 694 -13.41 -78.08 -97.90
C ASN A 694 -14.17 -79.42 -97.91
N GLU A 695 -14.60 -79.94 -96.76
CA GLU A 695 -15.50 -81.09 -96.65
C GLU A 695 -16.91 -80.63 -96.27
N GLU A 696 -17.93 -81.24 -96.88
CA GLU A 696 -19.33 -80.90 -96.60
C GLU A 696 -19.70 -81.26 -95.16
N CYS A 697 -20.25 -80.27 -94.44
CA CYS A 697 -20.59 -80.38 -93.02
C CYS A 697 -22.01 -79.86 -92.74
N THR A 698 -22.43 -80.00 -91.50
CA THR A 698 -23.73 -79.59 -90.98
C THR A 698 -23.58 -78.39 -90.03
N PHE A 699 -24.69 -77.72 -89.73
CA PHE A 699 -24.74 -76.61 -88.79
C PHE A 699 -24.24 -76.97 -87.37
N HIS A 700 -24.32 -78.25 -87.01
CA HIS A 700 -24.01 -78.74 -85.67
C HIS A 700 -22.61 -79.34 -85.57
N ASP A 701 -21.83 -79.34 -86.65
CA ASP A 701 -20.47 -79.88 -86.61
C ASP A 701 -19.55 -78.96 -85.80
N PRO A 702 -18.71 -79.54 -84.91
CA PRO A 702 -17.85 -78.77 -84.03
C PRO A 702 -16.75 -78.07 -84.84
N ILE A 703 -16.51 -76.81 -84.52
CA ILE A 703 -15.41 -76.00 -85.04
C ILE A 703 -14.26 -75.97 -84.03
N ALA A 704 -13.05 -76.16 -84.52
CA ALA A 704 -11.81 -75.99 -83.80
C ALA A 704 -11.08 -74.69 -84.20
N PRO A 705 -10.19 -74.16 -83.34
CA PRO A 705 -9.33 -73.05 -83.70
C PRO A 705 -8.57 -73.33 -85.01
N GLY A 706 -8.66 -72.41 -85.97
CA GLY A 706 -7.98 -72.48 -87.27
C GLY A 706 -8.76 -73.19 -88.39
N ASP A 707 -9.95 -73.72 -88.13
CA ASP A 707 -10.79 -74.30 -89.17
C ASP A 707 -11.18 -73.25 -90.23
N HIS A 708 -11.20 -73.67 -91.49
CA HIS A 708 -11.67 -72.91 -92.65
C HIS A 708 -13.12 -73.27 -92.93
N LEU A 709 -14.01 -72.30 -92.82
CA LEU A 709 -15.45 -72.45 -92.96
C LEU A 709 -15.88 -71.68 -94.21
N ASN A 710 -16.53 -72.35 -95.15
CA ASN A 710 -17.10 -71.70 -96.32
C ASN A 710 -18.55 -72.14 -96.46
N ILE A 711 -19.35 -71.37 -97.19
CA ILE A 711 -20.66 -71.82 -97.65
C ILE A 711 -20.59 -71.79 -99.18
N ILE A 712 -21.16 -72.79 -99.83
CA ILE A 712 -21.22 -72.87 -101.29
C ILE A 712 -22.66 -73.09 -101.75
N TRP A 713 -22.99 -72.55 -102.92
CA TRP A 713 -24.32 -72.61 -103.53
C TRP A 713 -24.17 -73.31 -104.89
N PRO A 714 -24.52 -74.61 -105.01
CA PRO A 714 -24.34 -75.35 -106.26
C PRO A 714 -25.35 -74.95 -107.35
N ASP A 715 -24.88 -74.77 -108.59
CA ASP A 715 -25.70 -74.48 -109.78
C ASP A 715 -26.32 -75.77 -110.38
N ASN A 716 -27.61 -75.74 -110.74
CA ASN A 716 -28.29 -76.87 -111.39
C ASN A 716 -27.93 -76.91 -112.89
N SER A 717 -27.07 -77.84 -113.31
CA SER A 717 -26.89 -78.23 -114.71
C SER A 717 -27.41 -79.63 -114.99
#